data_AF-A0A2N1R5I3-F1
#
_entry.id   AF-A0A2N1R5I3-F1
#
_cell.length_a   1.000
_cell.length_b   1.000
_cell.length_c   1.000
_cell.angle_alpha   90.00
_cell.angle_beta   90.00
_cell.angle_gamma   90.00
#
_symmetry.space_group_name_H-M   'P 1'
#
loop_
_entity.id
_entity.type
_entity.pdbx_description
1 polymer ?
#
loop_
_entity_poly.entity_id
_entity_poly.type
_entity_poly.pdbx_seq_one_letter_code
_entity_poly.pdbx_strand_id
1 'polypeptide(L)'
;MPIWSDIERALSPDAADREFAARVAMELREGSPLARTQTSLLRASDGAIASFYASLEATRSPPEPRSRAADSSWLLRSDVCWINVRACAIDGRPGSFIRASKLLPGIASDAILLAPFHPIQFDLTYAPETMTIVDPALADSALSAAGISPAAQLRAFVTACRLLDRSVGYELLPYAAQFSRIAMERPGLFRWVALDDDRKGLAHADPAFPYCAGDRLRDSDRVAAMAAAAKNEYGISTFRKHEDDSPELSAAKDKAYFGAIRLCVDNGLWPVPAHARHGVGIPAFLRYDGAGDFPVFSYRDVDGLDIGEDAYGVVAPFAFYDDVPPNASPAGSVPRNDDAIDYYAHVFSYWRDSFGFDFVRYNAVDRVFDEAVDEEGLMPASDRPTPEVVTAAIMASRDGAAGTGAIAARKGSEVERYAALGFDLTMGNEVLRRIDAPLVSDSFALHDTLAGRARGKRPASVCFAVDVPESGAPRLWGSALSKVMGSERMRLRHGMARFLSVGKGRRPMFETMGFQDGSTGLYEAGFSIRGLDWADDAGLASGYASIERLYARLRPFLDAGAIIARSVEDGHAWWQVSGKGRSRLVAVVASLETAEGCAPGRLSIPLDPAWGDLEGRAYRLPDSVGIGIEARGSIELDLGFLDLVVVDLVPVFY
;
A
#
# COMPACT_ATOMS: atom_id res chain seq x y z
N MET A 1 -18.79 -19.74 5.35
CA MET A 1 -19.91 -19.68 4.39
C MET A 1 -19.32 -19.74 3.00
N PRO A 2 -19.90 -20.53 2.08
CA PRO A 2 -19.40 -20.67 0.71
C PRO A 2 -19.84 -19.47 -0.16
N ILE A 3 -19.24 -18.31 0.06
CA ILE A 3 -19.70 -17.03 -0.53
C ILE A 3 -19.53 -17.01 -2.05
N TRP A 4 -18.51 -17.68 -2.58
CA TRP A 4 -18.28 -17.72 -4.03
C TRP A 4 -19.27 -18.64 -4.74
N SER A 5 -19.75 -19.68 -4.06
CA SER A 5 -20.84 -20.53 -4.57
C SER A 5 -22.17 -19.76 -4.68
N ASP A 6 -22.43 -18.84 -3.76
CA ASP A 6 -23.62 -17.97 -3.82
C ASP A 6 -23.49 -16.92 -4.93
N ILE A 7 -22.30 -16.32 -5.08
CA ILE A 7 -21.99 -15.39 -6.19
C ILE A 7 -22.09 -16.09 -7.55
N GLU A 8 -21.56 -17.31 -7.68
CA GLU A 8 -21.65 -18.10 -8.93
C GLU A 8 -23.13 -18.32 -9.30
N ARG A 9 -23.98 -18.66 -8.33
CA ARG A 9 -25.42 -18.85 -8.56
C ARG A 9 -26.09 -17.55 -8.99
N ALA A 10 -25.78 -16.43 -8.35
CA ALA A 10 -26.34 -15.12 -8.68
C ALA A 10 -25.95 -14.65 -10.09
N LEU A 11 -24.71 -14.92 -10.52
CA LEU A 11 -24.22 -14.54 -11.85
C LEU A 11 -24.59 -15.54 -12.95
N SER A 12 -24.97 -16.77 -12.60
CA SER A 12 -25.42 -17.80 -13.53
C SER A 12 -24.48 -18.01 -14.73
N PRO A 13 -23.20 -18.40 -14.50
CA PRO A 13 -22.21 -18.52 -15.57
C PRO A 13 -22.60 -19.57 -16.61
N ASP A 14 -22.32 -19.24 -17.87
CA ASP A 14 -22.58 -20.10 -19.02
C ASP A 14 -21.49 -21.18 -19.22
N ALA A 15 -21.55 -21.90 -20.33
CA ALA A 15 -20.57 -22.94 -20.65
C ALA A 15 -19.17 -22.37 -20.91
N ALA A 16 -19.07 -21.20 -21.56
CA ALA A 16 -17.79 -20.57 -21.88
C ALA A 16 -17.10 -20.04 -20.61
N ASP A 17 -17.89 -19.52 -19.67
CA ASP A 17 -17.43 -19.10 -18.35
C ASP A 17 -16.82 -20.25 -17.56
N ARG A 18 -17.51 -21.39 -17.53
CA ARG A 18 -17.04 -22.61 -16.84
C ARG A 18 -15.80 -23.19 -17.50
N GLU A 19 -15.72 -23.14 -18.83
CA GLU A 19 -14.53 -23.57 -19.56
C GLU A 19 -13.33 -22.67 -19.26
N PHE A 20 -13.54 -21.34 -19.22
CA PHE A 20 -12.50 -20.39 -18.82
C PHE A 20 -12.02 -20.65 -17.38
N ALA A 21 -12.95 -20.83 -16.44
CA ALA A 21 -12.64 -21.17 -15.07
C ALA A 21 -11.79 -22.45 -14.95
N ALA A 22 -12.16 -23.49 -15.69
CA ALA A 22 -11.41 -24.75 -15.72
C ALA A 22 -9.99 -24.57 -16.28
N ARG A 23 -9.81 -23.77 -17.33
CA ARG A 23 -8.47 -23.43 -17.88
C ARG A 23 -7.63 -22.68 -16.88
N VAL A 24 -8.18 -21.66 -16.22
CA VAL A 24 -7.47 -20.89 -15.18
C VAL A 24 -7.05 -21.78 -14.01
N ALA A 25 -7.93 -22.69 -13.56
CA ALA A 25 -7.60 -23.65 -12.52
C ALA A 25 -6.50 -24.65 -12.95
N MET A 26 -6.50 -25.07 -14.21
CA MET A 26 -5.43 -25.92 -14.76
C MET A 26 -4.09 -25.19 -14.80
N GLU A 27 -4.04 -23.98 -15.34
CA GLU A 27 -2.81 -23.18 -15.41
C GLU A 27 -2.26 -22.86 -14.01
N LEU A 28 -3.14 -22.58 -13.04
CA LEU A 28 -2.71 -22.34 -11.66
C LEU A 28 -2.04 -23.59 -11.03
N ARG A 29 -2.48 -24.80 -11.41
CA ARG A 29 -1.84 -26.06 -10.98
C ARG A 29 -0.49 -26.29 -11.66
N GLU A 30 -0.30 -25.79 -12.87
CA GLU A 30 0.98 -25.86 -13.59
C GLU A 30 2.02 -24.88 -13.03
N GLY A 31 1.57 -23.73 -12.50
CA GLY A 31 2.42 -22.82 -11.74
C GLY A 31 1.78 -21.45 -11.49
N SER A 32 2.06 -20.90 -10.31
CA SER A 32 1.67 -19.54 -9.92
C SER A 32 2.87 -18.58 -10.01
N PRO A 33 2.68 -17.32 -10.46
CA PRO A 33 1.44 -16.75 -10.98
C PRO A 33 1.13 -17.25 -12.41
N LEU A 34 -0.07 -16.94 -12.90
CA LEU A 34 -0.45 -17.19 -14.29
C LEU A 34 0.39 -16.32 -15.25
N ALA A 35 0.79 -16.89 -16.38
CA ALA A 35 1.43 -16.15 -17.48
C ALA A 35 0.38 -15.44 -18.37
N ARG A 36 -0.50 -14.67 -17.73
CA ARG A 36 -1.58 -13.91 -18.38
C ARG A 36 -1.48 -12.44 -18.01
N THR A 37 -1.81 -11.56 -18.94
CA THR A 37 -1.90 -10.12 -18.67
C THR A 37 -3.06 -9.84 -17.72
N GLN A 38 -2.94 -8.78 -16.92
CA GLN A 38 -4.02 -8.34 -16.04
C GLN A 38 -5.21 -7.83 -16.85
N THR A 39 -4.95 -7.19 -18.00
CA THR A 39 -5.99 -6.83 -18.97
C THR A 39 -6.82 -8.03 -19.41
N SER A 40 -6.18 -9.15 -19.81
CA SER A 40 -6.90 -10.35 -20.25
C SER A 40 -7.73 -10.98 -19.13
N LEU A 41 -7.21 -10.96 -17.90
CA LEU A 41 -7.92 -11.44 -16.72
C LEU A 41 -9.13 -10.57 -16.40
N LEU A 42 -9.01 -9.24 -16.47
CA LEU A 42 -10.12 -8.32 -16.21
C LEU A 42 -11.25 -8.44 -17.23
N ARG A 43 -10.92 -8.70 -18.49
CA ARG A 43 -11.87 -8.92 -19.59
C ARG A 43 -12.62 -10.24 -19.51
N ALA A 44 -12.16 -11.20 -18.70
CA ALA A 44 -12.97 -12.38 -18.39
C ALA A 44 -14.32 -11.94 -17.79
N SER A 45 -15.38 -12.70 -18.01
CA SER A 45 -16.68 -12.35 -17.42
C SER A 45 -16.64 -12.42 -15.88
N ASP A 46 -17.57 -11.74 -15.22
CA ASP A 46 -17.71 -11.85 -13.76
C ASP A 46 -18.20 -13.28 -13.37
N GLY A 47 -18.97 -13.94 -14.24
CA GLY A 47 -19.40 -15.34 -14.06
C GLY A 47 -18.24 -16.34 -14.12
N ALA A 48 -17.29 -16.15 -15.02
CA ALA A 48 -16.11 -17.01 -15.15
C ALA A 48 -15.24 -16.99 -13.89
N ILE A 49 -14.99 -15.80 -13.33
CA ILE A 49 -14.21 -15.68 -12.09
C ILE A 49 -14.96 -16.23 -10.88
N ALA A 50 -16.28 -16.07 -10.84
CA ALA A 50 -17.10 -16.67 -9.80
C ALA A 50 -17.05 -18.20 -9.85
N SER A 51 -17.18 -18.79 -11.04
CA SER A 51 -17.07 -20.25 -11.22
C SER A 51 -15.68 -20.79 -10.86
N PHE A 52 -14.62 -20.02 -11.16
CA PHE A 52 -13.26 -20.35 -10.72
C PHE A 52 -13.15 -20.41 -9.20
N TYR A 53 -13.53 -19.35 -8.48
CA TYR A 53 -13.42 -19.33 -7.02
C TYR A 53 -14.41 -20.27 -6.33
N ALA A 54 -15.61 -20.49 -6.87
CA ALA A 54 -16.54 -21.49 -6.35
C ALA A 54 -15.94 -22.91 -6.45
N SER A 55 -15.26 -23.22 -7.57
CA SER A 55 -14.54 -24.50 -7.72
C SER A 55 -13.38 -24.65 -6.74
N LEU A 56 -12.67 -23.56 -6.44
CA LEU A 56 -11.63 -23.56 -5.41
C LEU A 56 -12.22 -23.75 -4.01
N GLU A 57 -13.29 -23.03 -3.68
CA GLU A 57 -14.00 -23.12 -2.40
C GLU A 57 -14.56 -24.52 -2.15
N ALA A 58 -14.97 -25.23 -3.21
CA ALA A 58 -15.43 -26.62 -3.14
C ALA A 58 -14.31 -27.63 -2.86
N THR A 59 -13.04 -27.28 -3.10
CA THR A 59 -11.90 -28.20 -2.99
C THR A 59 -10.92 -27.85 -1.86
N ARG A 60 -10.99 -26.63 -1.32
CA ARG A 60 -10.12 -26.17 -0.22
C ARG A 60 -10.82 -25.15 0.67
N SER A 61 -10.51 -25.22 1.96
CA SER A 61 -10.92 -24.21 2.92
C SER A 61 -9.95 -23.02 2.92
N PRO A 62 -10.44 -21.77 2.98
CA PRO A 62 -9.59 -20.61 3.23
C PRO A 62 -8.80 -20.78 4.54
N PRO A 63 -7.47 -20.53 4.56
CA PRO A 63 -6.69 -20.59 5.79
C PRO A 63 -7.15 -19.53 6.79
N GLU A 64 -6.80 -19.73 8.06
CA GLU A 64 -7.06 -18.73 9.10
C GLU A 64 -6.27 -17.42 8.83
N PRO A 65 -6.79 -16.27 9.30
CA PRO A 65 -6.03 -15.03 9.27
C PRO A 65 -4.66 -15.15 9.93
N ARG A 66 -3.63 -14.64 9.26
CA ARG A 66 -2.28 -14.54 9.83
C ARG A 66 -2.20 -13.56 10.99
N SER A 67 -3.18 -12.67 11.16
CA SER A 67 -3.34 -11.88 12.38
C SER A 67 -3.53 -12.74 13.65
N ARG A 68 -3.93 -14.01 13.51
CA ARG A 68 -4.00 -15.00 14.61
C ARG A 68 -2.70 -15.75 14.86
N ALA A 69 -1.65 -15.52 14.07
CA ALA A 69 -0.35 -16.10 14.34
C ALA A 69 0.21 -15.62 15.70
N ALA A 70 1.19 -16.33 16.23
CA ALA A 70 1.81 -15.98 17.51
C ALA A 70 2.49 -14.61 17.50
N ASP A 71 3.01 -14.20 16.35
CA ASP A 71 3.60 -12.88 16.11
C ASP A 71 3.50 -12.49 14.62
N SER A 72 3.84 -11.24 14.33
CA SER A 72 3.80 -10.65 12.99
C SER A 72 5.03 -10.94 12.11
N SER A 73 5.94 -11.83 12.54
CA SER A 73 7.19 -12.09 11.80
C SER A 73 6.97 -12.74 10.44
N TRP A 74 5.80 -13.35 10.22
CA TRP A 74 5.40 -13.87 8.91
C TRP A 74 5.47 -12.78 7.82
N LEU A 75 5.20 -11.52 8.16
CA LEU A 75 5.16 -10.40 7.21
C LEU A 75 6.56 -10.12 6.63
N LEU A 76 7.64 -10.42 7.34
CA LEU A 76 9.02 -10.28 6.85
C LEU A 76 9.36 -11.23 5.70
N ARG A 77 8.52 -12.25 5.49
CA ARG A 77 8.63 -13.19 4.38
C ARG A 77 7.59 -12.98 3.31
N SER A 78 6.64 -12.07 3.51
CA SER A 78 5.55 -11.86 2.58
C SER A 78 5.82 -10.69 1.64
N ASP A 79 5.60 -10.92 0.36
CA ASP A 79 5.73 -9.92 -0.70
C ASP A 79 4.38 -9.26 -0.92
N VAL A 80 4.40 -7.93 -1.10
CA VAL A 80 3.20 -7.10 -1.06
C VAL A 80 2.87 -6.58 -2.45
N CYS A 81 1.64 -6.80 -2.91
CA CYS A 81 1.06 -6.12 -4.06
C CYS A 81 -0.03 -5.15 -3.61
N TRP A 82 0.11 -3.87 -3.98
CA TRP A 82 -0.90 -2.84 -3.73
C TRP A 82 -1.95 -2.80 -4.85
N ILE A 83 -3.23 -2.88 -4.49
CA ILE A 83 -4.36 -2.90 -5.44
C ILE A 83 -5.34 -1.77 -5.13
N ASN A 84 -5.66 -0.98 -6.15
CA ASN A 84 -6.81 -0.07 -6.14
C ASN A 84 -7.99 -0.72 -6.86
N VAL A 85 -9.04 -1.06 -6.09
CA VAL A 85 -10.26 -1.67 -6.63
C VAL A 85 -10.94 -0.76 -7.67
N ARG A 86 -10.89 0.57 -7.50
CA ARG A 86 -11.45 1.53 -8.47
C ARG A 86 -10.72 1.50 -9.79
N ALA A 87 -9.40 1.34 -9.74
CA ALA A 87 -8.54 1.30 -10.91
C ALA A 87 -8.74 0.03 -11.76
N CYS A 88 -9.48 -0.96 -11.27
CA CYS A 88 -9.89 -2.15 -12.02
C CYS A 88 -11.00 -1.89 -13.07
N ALA A 89 -11.37 -0.61 -13.30
CA ALA A 89 -12.30 -0.24 -14.36
C ALA A 89 -11.70 -0.55 -15.74
N ILE A 90 -12.52 -1.09 -16.64
CA ILE A 90 -12.12 -1.48 -18.00
C ILE A 90 -13.34 -1.50 -18.91
N ASP A 91 -13.16 -1.15 -20.19
CA ASP A 91 -14.19 -1.20 -21.22
C ASP A 91 -15.52 -0.51 -20.81
N GLY A 92 -15.40 0.65 -20.14
CA GLY A 92 -16.54 1.45 -19.66
C GLY A 92 -17.24 0.92 -18.41
N ARG A 93 -16.77 -0.20 -17.83
CA ARG A 93 -17.30 -0.78 -16.59
C ARG A 93 -16.47 -0.28 -15.40
N PRO A 94 -17.09 0.13 -14.28
CA PRO A 94 -16.36 0.60 -13.10
C PRO A 94 -15.55 -0.53 -12.45
N GLY A 95 -14.59 -0.21 -11.58
CA GLY A 95 -13.93 -1.21 -10.75
C GLY A 95 -14.89 -1.82 -9.73
N SER A 96 -14.69 -3.09 -9.36
CA SER A 96 -15.44 -3.75 -8.28
C SER A 96 -14.61 -4.82 -7.59
N PHE A 97 -15.01 -5.26 -6.39
CA PHE A 97 -14.32 -6.36 -5.69
C PHE A 97 -14.27 -7.66 -6.51
N ILE A 98 -15.30 -7.94 -7.30
CA ILE A 98 -15.33 -9.10 -8.20
C ILE A 98 -14.30 -8.95 -9.32
N ARG A 99 -14.18 -7.75 -9.92
CA ARG A 99 -13.18 -7.47 -10.96
C ARG A 99 -11.76 -7.48 -10.41
N ALA A 100 -11.54 -6.88 -9.23
CA ALA A 100 -10.24 -6.94 -8.56
C ALA A 100 -9.82 -8.39 -8.26
N SER A 101 -10.77 -9.27 -7.92
CA SER A 101 -10.50 -10.69 -7.69
C SER A 101 -9.98 -11.44 -8.93
N LYS A 102 -10.23 -10.92 -10.15
CA LYS A 102 -9.71 -11.49 -11.41
C LYS A 102 -8.20 -11.33 -11.55
N LEU A 103 -7.63 -10.30 -10.93
CA LEU A 103 -6.19 -10.02 -11.00
C LEU A 103 -5.38 -11.02 -10.18
N LEU A 104 -5.95 -11.53 -9.09
CA LEU A 104 -5.22 -12.29 -8.09
C LEU A 104 -4.43 -13.45 -8.69
N PRO A 105 -4.98 -14.35 -9.54
CA PRO A 105 -4.20 -15.46 -10.09
C PRO A 105 -2.95 -15.05 -10.88
N GLY A 106 -2.92 -13.84 -11.45
CA GLY A 106 -1.78 -13.28 -12.18
C GLY A 106 -0.74 -12.56 -11.30
N ILE A 107 -0.98 -12.41 -10.00
CA ILE A 107 -0.08 -11.73 -9.05
C ILE A 107 0.69 -12.77 -8.24
N ALA A 108 2.00 -12.62 -8.09
CA ALA A 108 2.84 -13.55 -7.32
C ALA A 108 2.90 -13.22 -5.82
N SER A 109 2.75 -11.94 -5.47
CA SER A 109 2.75 -11.48 -4.08
C SER A 109 1.72 -12.22 -3.21
N ASP A 110 2.15 -12.68 -2.04
CA ASP A 110 1.36 -13.43 -1.07
C ASP A 110 0.71 -12.54 0.01
N ALA A 111 0.91 -11.23 -0.08
CA ALA A 111 0.17 -10.22 0.66
C ALA A 111 -0.43 -9.17 -0.29
N ILE A 112 -1.73 -8.90 -0.15
CA ILE A 112 -2.47 -7.94 -0.97
C ILE A 112 -2.86 -6.76 -0.10
N LEU A 113 -2.32 -5.57 -0.39
CA LEU A 113 -2.68 -4.33 0.30
C LEU A 113 -3.73 -3.58 -0.52
N LEU A 114 -4.89 -3.31 0.07
CA LEU A 114 -5.93 -2.53 -0.59
C LEU A 114 -5.72 -1.03 -0.39
N ALA A 115 -5.84 -0.28 -1.50
CA ALA A 115 -6.10 1.14 -1.46
C ALA A 115 -7.38 1.44 -0.65
N PRO A 116 -7.58 2.67 -0.16
CA PRO A 116 -8.83 3.07 0.49
C PRO A 116 -10.07 2.68 -0.34
N PHE A 117 -10.94 1.86 0.25
CA PHE A 117 -12.13 1.30 -0.39
C PHE A 117 -13.44 1.85 0.21
N HIS A 118 -13.35 2.97 0.89
CA HIS A 118 -14.49 3.66 1.50
C HIS A 118 -15.10 4.69 0.55
N PRO A 119 -16.34 5.15 0.79
CA PRO A 119 -16.89 6.28 0.06
C PRO A 119 -15.95 7.47 0.11
N ILE A 120 -15.82 8.18 -1.01
CA ILE A 120 -14.87 9.27 -1.20
C ILE A 120 -15.59 10.56 -1.59
N GLN A 121 -14.93 11.70 -1.36
CA GLN A 121 -15.33 12.98 -1.91
C GLN A 121 -14.39 13.41 -3.05
N PHE A 122 -14.89 14.27 -3.93
CA PHE A 122 -14.12 14.87 -5.03
C PHE A 122 -13.49 13.86 -6.00
N ASP A 123 -14.00 12.63 -6.04
CA ASP A 123 -13.43 11.51 -6.81
C ASP A 123 -11.97 11.16 -6.41
N LEU A 124 -11.53 11.57 -5.22
CA LEU A 124 -10.17 11.35 -4.71
C LEU A 124 -10.13 10.14 -3.77
N THR A 125 -9.32 9.13 -4.12
CA THR A 125 -9.19 7.88 -3.34
C THR A 125 -8.77 8.15 -1.89
N TYR A 126 -7.91 9.16 -1.68
CA TYR A 126 -7.38 9.53 -0.37
C TYR A 126 -8.20 10.62 0.36
N ALA A 127 -9.42 10.93 -0.10
CA ALA A 127 -10.36 11.79 0.62
C ALA A 127 -11.59 10.97 1.06
N PRO A 128 -11.45 10.05 2.03
CA PRO A 128 -12.56 9.22 2.46
C PRO A 128 -13.61 10.06 3.21
N GLU A 129 -14.87 9.93 2.82
CA GLU A 129 -16.03 10.48 3.55
C GLU A 129 -16.24 9.77 4.89
N THR A 130 -15.78 8.52 5.00
CA THR A 130 -15.78 7.72 6.23
C THR A 130 -14.80 6.56 6.09
N MET A 131 -14.43 5.89 7.18
CA MET A 131 -13.57 4.70 7.18
C MET A 131 -14.24 3.48 7.79
N THR A 132 -15.57 3.52 7.92
CA THR A 132 -16.35 2.54 8.69
C THR A 132 -17.28 1.69 7.81
N ILE A 133 -17.34 1.98 6.51
CA ILE A 133 -18.17 1.25 5.55
C ILE A 133 -17.41 1.05 4.23
N VAL A 134 -17.85 0.05 3.48
CA VAL A 134 -17.38 -0.22 2.13
C VAL A 134 -18.11 0.72 1.16
N ASP A 135 -17.41 1.27 0.18
CA ASP A 135 -18.05 2.08 -0.85
C ASP A 135 -19.01 1.23 -1.71
N PRO A 136 -20.31 1.55 -1.75
CA PRO A 136 -21.25 0.87 -2.63
C PRO A 136 -20.87 0.93 -4.12
N ALA A 137 -20.11 1.96 -4.55
CA ALA A 137 -19.63 2.07 -5.92
C ALA A 137 -18.61 0.99 -6.32
N LEU A 138 -18.06 0.25 -5.34
CA LEU A 138 -17.14 -0.88 -5.58
C LEU A 138 -17.85 -2.24 -5.57
N ALA A 139 -19.16 -2.25 -5.35
CA ALA A 139 -19.97 -3.44 -5.44
C ALA A 139 -20.46 -3.66 -6.87
N ASP A 140 -20.49 -4.91 -7.32
CA ASP A 140 -21.19 -5.28 -8.54
C ASP A 140 -22.71 -5.12 -8.34
N SER A 141 -23.35 -4.37 -9.23
CA SER A 141 -24.76 -4.01 -9.10
C SER A 141 -25.71 -5.19 -9.27
N ALA A 142 -25.36 -6.19 -10.08
CA ALA A 142 -26.17 -7.40 -10.25
C ALA A 142 -26.17 -8.23 -8.96
N LEU A 143 -25.02 -8.32 -8.30
CA LEU A 143 -24.88 -8.99 -7.01
C LEU A 143 -25.62 -8.25 -5.89
N SER A 144 -25.52 -6.92 -5.86
CA SER A 144 -26.29 -6.09 -4.92
C SER A 144 -27.80 -6.30 -5.10
N ALA A 145 -28.28 -6.37 -6.36
CA ALA A 145 -29.68 -6.67 -6.66
C ALA A 145 -30.09 -8.10 -6.26
N ALA A 146 -29.15 -9.04 -6.24
CA ALA A 146 -29.33 -10.40 -5.74
C ALA A 146 -29.22 -10.52 -4.21
N GLY A 147 -29.05 -9.41 -3.47
CA GLY A 147 -28.96 -9.39 -2.01
C GLY A 147 -27.55 -9.62 -1.46
N ILE A 148 -26.51 -9.58 -2.28
CA ILE A 148 -25.11 -9.70 -1.85
C ILE A 148 -24.53 -8.30 -1.65
N SER A 149 -24.51 -7.87 -0.38
CA SER A 149 -24.12 -6.52 0.04
C SER A 149 -22.68 -6.14 -0.33
N PRO A 150 -22.32 -4.84 -0.37
CA PRO A 150 -20.94 -4.40 -0.58
C PRO A 150 -19.94 -5.02 0.41
N ALA A 151 -20.29 -5.15 1.69
CA ALA A 151 -19.43 -5.84 2.66
C ALA A 151 -19.31 -7.33 2.36
N ALA A 152 -20.39 -7.99 1.91
CA ALA A 152 -20.31 -9.39 1.47
C ALA A 152 -19.38 -9.53 0.26
N GLN A 153 -19.39 -8.59 -0.69
CA GLN A 153 -18.47 -8.61 -1.83
C GLN A 153 -17.01 -8.34 -1.41
N LEU A 154 -16.76 -7.47 -0.42
CA LEU A 154 -15.42 -7.35 0.20
C LEU A 154 -15.01 -8.68 0.86
N ARG A 155 -15.90 -9.36 1.58
CA ARG A 155 -15.63 -10.70 2.16
C ARG A 155 -15.32 -11.72 1.07
N ALA A 156 -15.99 -11.66 -0.08
CA ALA A 156 -15.70 -12.52 -1.21
C ALA A 156 -14.29 -12.26 -1.75
N PHE A 157 -13.88 -11.00 -1.90
CA PHE A 157 -12.50 -10.63 -2.26
C PHE A 157 -11.48 -11.17 -1.25
N VAL A 158 -11.70 -10.95 0.06
CA VAL A 158 -10.81 -11.49 1.11
C VAL A 158 -10.75 -13.03 1.04
N THR A 159 -11.89 -13.68 0.80
CA THR A 159 -11.97 -15.14 0.62
C THR A 159 -11.19 -15.59 -0.61
N ALA A 160 -11.25 -14.86 -1.73
CA ALA A 160 -10.47 -15.15 -2.93
C ALA A 160 -8.97 -15.06 -2.68
N CYS A 161 -8.51 -14.00 -1.98
CA CYS A 161 -7.11 -13.89 -1.53
C CYS A 161 -6.70 -15.11 -0.71
N ARG A 162 -7.51 -15.49 0.29
CA ARG A 162 -7.25 -16.63 1.17
C ARG A 162 -7.24 -17.96 0.45
N LEU A 163 -8.17 -18.19 -0.49
CA LEU A 163 -8.17 -19.40 -1.32
C LEU A 163 -6.86 -19.52 -2.10
N LEU A 164 -6.20 -18.42 -2.43
CA LEU A 164 -4.89 -18.38 -3.09
C LEU A 164 -3.71 -18.30 -2.10
N ASP A 165 -3.93 -18.60 -0.81
CA ASP A 165 -2.97 -18.52 0.30
C ASP A 165 -2.35 -17.12 0.49
N ARG A 166 -3.19 -16.07 0.38
CA ARG A 166 -2.76 -14.68 0.52
C ARG A 166 -3.35 -14.00 1.73
N SER A 167 -2.53 -13.13 2.29
CA SER A 167 -2.90 -12.22 3.38
C SER A 167 -3.48 -10.92 2.80
N VAL A 168 -4.37 -10.26 3.55
CA VAL A 168 -5.00 -9.00 3.11
C VAL A 168 -4.68 -7.86 4.06
N GLY A 169 -4.28 -6.72 3.49
CA GLY A 169 -3.85 -5.53 4.20
C GLY A 169 -4.77 -4.35 4.03
N TYR A 170 -4.85 -3.51 5.07
CA TYR A 170 -5.63 -2.28 5.11
C TYR A 170 -4.71 -1.07 5.06
N GLU A 171 -5.14 0.01 4.41
CA GLU A 171 -4.45 1.30 4.43
C GLU A 171 -5.14 2.26 5.41
N LEU A 172 -4.44 2.62 6.48
CA LEU A 172 -4.97 3.51 7.53
C LEU A 172 -4.51 4.95 7.29
N LEU A 173 -5.47 5.87 7.24
CA LEU A 173 -5.26 7.29 6.99
C LEU A 173 -5.48 8.10 8.29
N PRO A 174 -4.62 9.09 8.61
CA PRO A 174 -4.79 9.93 9.80
C PRO A 174 -5.66 11.18 9.55
N TYR A 175 -6.47 11.15 8.49
CA TYR A 175 -7.33 12.25 8.05
C TYR A 175 -8.54 11.71 7.30
N ALA A 176 -9.59 12.52 7.17
CA ALA A 176 -10.76 12.24 6.35
C ALA A 176 -11.06 13.44 5.45
N ALA A 177 -11.99 13.29 4.49
CA ALA A 177 -12.42 14.42 3.66
C ALA A 177 -12.94 15.59 4.51
N GLN A 178 -12.81 16.82 4.00
CA GLN A 178 -13.44 17.98 4.63
C GLN A 178 -14.95 17.77 4.72
N PHE A 179 -15.52 18.04 5.91
CA PHE A 179 -16.91 17.72 6.22
C PHE A 179 -17.28 16.25 6.01
N SER A 180 -16.35 15.32 6.16
CA SER A 180 -16.63 13.87 6.18
C SER A 180 -17.80 13.53 7.13
N ARG A 181 -18.48 12.40 6.92
CA ARG A 181 -19.49 11.93 7.88
C ARG A 181 -18.89 11.75 9.27
N ILE A 182 -17.61 11.39 9.36
CA ILE A 182 -16.92 11.31 10.65
C ILE A 182 -16.84 12.70 11.31
N ALA A 183 -16.47 13.73 10.55
CA ALA A 183 -16.42 15.10 11.05
C ALA A 183 -17.79 15.63 11.47
N MET A 184 -18.87 15.24 10.80
CA MET A 184 -20.25 15.60 11.18
C MET A 184 -20.77 14.80 12.37
N GLU A 185 -20.42 13.52 12.48
CA GLU A 185 -20.90 12.65 13.56
C GLU A 185 -20.10 12.83 14.86
N ARG A 186 -18.80 13.12 14.75
CA ARG A 186 -17.86 13.30 15.86
C ARG A 186 -16.97 14.53 15.62
N PRO A 187 -17.53 15.75 15.65
CA PRO A 187 -16.78 16.97 15.30
C PRO A 187 -15.59 17.25 16.23
N GLY A 188 -15.63 16.78 17.48
CA GLY A 188 -14.53 16.93 18.43
C GLY A 188 -13.23 16.19 18.04
N LEU A 189 -13.28 15.28 17.07
CA LEU A 189 -12.09 14.63 16.52
C LEU A 189 -11.29 15.54 15.57
N PHE A 190 -11.82 16.71 15.21
CA PHE A 190 -11.26 17.63 14.22
C PHE A 190 -11.15 19.05 14.78
N ARG A 191 -10.37 19.89 14.10
CA ARG A 191 -10.31 21.33 14.37
C ARG A 191 -11.25 22.07 13.44
N TRP A 192 -11.84 23.15 13.94
CA TRP A 192 -12.80 23.98 13.23
C TRP A 192 -12.38 25.44 13.31
N VAL A 193 -12.60 26.20 12.23
CA VAL A 193 -12.66 27.66 12.28
C VAL A 193 -14.13 28.08 12.39
N ALA A 194 -14.38 29.12 13.18
CA ALA A 194 -15.61 29.88 13.16
C ALA A 194 -15.32 31.28 12.62
N LEU A 195 -15.92 31.63 11.48
CA LEU A 195 -15.79 32.95 10.88
C LEU A 195 -16.67 33.97 11.61
N ASP A 196 -16.25 35.23 11.64
CA ASP A 196 -17.10 36.34 12.10
C ASP A 196 -18.32 36.56 11.18
N ASP A 197 -19.29 37.34 11.65
CA ASP A 197 -20.56 37.57 10.92
C ASP A 197 -20.33 38.19 9.52
N ASP A 198 -19.26 38.96 9.36
CA ASP A 198 -18.86 39.58 8.10
C ASP A 198 -18.03 38.65 7.19
N ARG A 199 -17.68 37.45 7.66
CA ARG A 199 -16.75 36.48 7.05
C ARG A 199 -15.39 37.09 6.67
N LYS A 200 -14.89 38.05 7.43
CA LYS A 200 -13.59 38.72 7.21
C LYS A 200 -12.49 38.19 8.12
N GLY A 201 -12.83 37.61 9.25
CA GLY A 201 -11.92 37.08 10.24
C GLY A 201 -12.48 35.89 11.01
N LEU A 202 -11.83 35.55 12.11
CA LEU A 202 -12.29 34.52 13.04
C LEU A 202 -13.17 35.17 14.14
N ALA A 203 -14.31 34.57 14.47
CA ALA A 203 -15.29 35.14 15.39
C ALA A 203 -14.83 35.22 16.85
N HIS A 204 -14.05 34.22 17.30
CA HIS A 204 -13.77 34.00 18.72
C HIS A 204 -12.32 33.65 19.03
N ALA A 205 -11.59 33.16 18.03
CA ALA A 205 -10.22 32.71 18.22
C ALA A 205 -9.27 33.91 18.22
N ASP A 206 -8.24 33.89 19.07
CA ASP A 206 -7.12 34.82 18.92
C ASP A 206 -6.53 34.61 17.53
N PRO A 207 -6.51 35.62 16.63
CA PRO A 207 -5.94 35.46 15.30
C PRO A 207 -4.48 35.02 15.33
N ALA A 208 -3.74 35.30 16.41
CA ALA A 208 -2.36 34.88 16.60
C ALA A 208 -2.21 33.44 17.12
N PHE A 209 -3.24 32.89 17.78
CA PHE A 209 -3.23 31.52 18.30
C PHE A 209 -4.62 30.87 18.24
N PRO A 210 -5.18 30.70 17.03
CA PRO A 210 -6.43 29.99 16.86
C PRO A 210 -6.22 28.51 17.14
N TYR A 211 -7.32 27.80 17.44
CA TYR A 211 -7.35 26.33 17.61
C TYR A 211 -6.86 25.79 18.95
N CYS A 212 -6.89 26.62 20.00
CA CYS A 212 -6.67 26.10 21.34
C CYS A 212 -7.73 25.06 21.72
N ALA A 213 -7.48 24.27 22.77
CA ALA A 213 -8.43 23.25 23.25
C ALA A 213 -9.84 23.82 23.46
N GLY A 214 -9.93 25.04 24.02
CA GLY A 214 -11.20 25.73 24.24
C GLY A 214 -11.92 26.11 22.94
N ASP A 215 -11.18 26.55 21.91
CA ASP A 215 -11.74 26.85 20.59
C ASP A 215 -12.27 25.59 19.91
N ARG A 216 -11.47 24.52 19.90
CA ARG A 216 -11.86 23.24 19.29
C ARG A 216 -13.15 22.72 19.91
N LEU A 217 -13.23 22.67 21.24
CA LEU A 217 -14.42 22.17 21.93
C LEU A 217 -15.64 23.03 21.62
N ARG A 218 -15.55 24.36 21.78
CA ARG A 218 -16.64 25.30 21.49
C ARG A 218 -17.17 25.14 20.06
N ASP A 219 -16.27 25.15 19.08
CA ASP A 219 -16.68 25.13 17.67
C ASP A 219 -17.18 23.74 17.27
N SER A 220 -16.62 22.67 17.85
CA SER A 220 -17.13 21.30 17.68
C SER A 220 -18.53 21.10 18.28
N ASP A 221 -18.85 21.74 19.42
CA ASP A 221 -20.17 21.69 20.03
C ASP A 221 -21.23 22.39 19.16
N ARG A 222 -20.87 23.50 18.52
CA ARG A 222 -21.73 24.18 17.54
C ARG A 222 -22.02 23.28 16.34
N VAL A 223 -21.00 22.62 15.79
CA VAL A 223 -21.18 21.66 14.70
C VAL A 223 -22.05 20.48 15.15
N ALA A 224 -21.83 19.96 16.36
CA ALA A 224 -22.64 18.86 16.91
C ALA A 224 -24.13 19.26 17.03
N ALA A 225 -24.42 20.48 17.45
CA ALA A 225 -25.79 21.00 17.51
C ALA A 225 -26.43 21.11 16.12
N MET A 226 -25.69 21.58 15.11
CA MET A 226 -26.18 21.66 13.71
C MET A 226 -26.40 20.28 13.11
N ALA A 227 -25.47 19.34 13.35
CA ALA A 227 -25.61 17.95 12.97
C ALA A 227 -26.85 17.32 13.62
N ALA A 228 -27.08 17.55 14.91
CA ALA A 228 -28.26 17.06 15.62
C ALA A 228 -29.56 17.66 15.06
N ALA A 229 -29.59 18.96 14.75
CA ALA A 229 -30.74 19.62 14.13
C ALA A 229 -31.08 19.00 12.77
N ALA A 230 -30.09 18.81 11.90
CA ALA A 230 -30.27 18.15 10.61
C ALA A 230 -30.76 16.70 10.77
N LYS A 231 -30.18 15.93 11.70
CA LYS A 231 -30.64 14.56 11.98
C LYS A 231 -32.11 14.52 12.43
N ASN A 232 -32.51 15.44 13.29
CA ASN A 232 -33.90 15.56 13.77
C ASN A 232 -34.88 15.95 12.65
N GLU A 233 -34.50 16.88 11.77
CA GLU A 233 -35.33 17.31 10.63
C GLU A 233 -35.69 16.13 9.71
N TYR A 234 -34.74 15.23 9.47
CA TYR A 234 -34.93 14.06 8.60
C TYR A 234 -35.30 12.78 9.36
N GLY A 235 -35.48 12.84 10.69
CA GLY A 235 -35.90 11.69 11.50
C GLY A 235 -34.89 10.55 11.57
N ILE A 236 -33.59 10.85 11.52
CA ILE A 236 -32.51 9.86 11.58
C ILE A 236 -31.69 9.99 12.87
N SER A 237 -31.01 8.93 13.30
CA SER A 237 -30.14 8.95 14.48
C SER A 237 -28.64 9.13 14.17
N THR A 238 -28.23 8.79 12.94
CA THR A 238 -26.84 8.87 12.47
C THR A 238 -26.80 9.16 10.97
N PHE A 239 -25.74 9.84 10.52
CA PHE A 239 -25.42 9.98 9.11
C PHE A 239 -24.82 8.69 8.52
N ARG A 240 -24.26 7.79 9.35
CA ARG A 240 -23.67 6.54 8.87
C ARG A 240 -24.73 5.70 8.17
N LYS A 241 -24.44 5.34 6.92
CA LYS A 241 -25.24 4.37 6.17
C LYS A 241 -24.95 2.96 6.69
N HIS A 242 -26.00 2.18 6.86
CA HIS A 242 -25.94 0.76 7.17
C HIS A 242 -26.43 -0.04 5.97
N GLU A 243 -25.99 -1.30 5.86
CA GLU A 243 -26.33 -2.14 4.70
C GLU A 243 -27.82 -2.49 4.64
N ASP A 244 -28.50 -2.47 5.78
CA ASP A 244 -29.92 -2.74 5.98
C ASP A 244 -30.80 -1.48 5.91
N ASP A 245 -30.21 -0.30 5.65
CA ASP A 245 -30.99 0.91 5.42
C ASP A 245 -31.87 0.74 4.16
N SER A 246 -33.15 1.09 4.26
CA SER A 246 -33.99 1.19 3.07
C SER A 246 -33.48 2.30 2.15
N PRO A 247 -33.78 2.26 0.84
CA PRO A 247 -33.42 3.34 -0.09
C PRO A 247 -33.89 4.73 0.39
N GLU A 248 -35.08 4.81 0.98
CA GLU A 248 -35.64 6.04 1.54
C GLU A 248 -34.83 6.53 2.75
N LEU A 249 -34.45 5.62 3.66
CA LEU A 249 -33.63 5.97 4.83
C LEU A 249 -32.22 6.39 4.42
N SER A 250 -31.59 5.68 3.47
CA SER A 250 -30.29 6.06 2.93
C SER A 250 -30.34 7.45 2.28
N ALA A 251 -31.39 7.75 1.51
CA ALA A 251 -31.59 9.07 0.91
C ALA A 251 -31.84 10.15 1.98
N ALA A 252 -32.57 9.84 3.06
CA ALA A 252 -32.76 10.75 4.18
C ALA A 252 -31.42 11.04 4.91
N LYS A 253 -30.58 10.03 5.10
CA LYS A 253 -29.22 10.19 5.65
C LYS A 253 -28.32 11.06 4.78
N ASP A 254 -28.43 10.97 3.46
CA ASP A 254 -27.71 11.87 2.55
C ASP A 254 -28.20 13.30 2.66
N LYS A 255 -29.52 13.51 2.62
CA LYS A 255 -30.09 14.86 2.74
C LYS A 255 -29.75 15.52 4.06
N ALA A 256 -29.85 14.78 5.17
CA ALA A 256 -29.46 15.27 6.48
C ALA A 256 -27.98 15.60 6.56
N TYR A 257 -27.13 14.74 5.99
CA TYR A 257 -25.69 14.95 5.95
C TYR A 257 -25.32 16.23 5.18
N PHE A 258 -25.77 16.37 3.92
CA PHE A 258 -25.52 17.58 3.13
C PHE A 258 -26.20 18.83 3.72
N GLY A 259 -27.36 18.65 4.37
CA GLY A 259 -28.03 19.72 5.12
C GLY A 259 -27.19 20.21 6.30
N ALA A 260 -26.57 19.31 7.06
CA ALA A 260 -25.67 19.65 8.16
C ALA A 260 -24.43 20.42 7.67
N ILE A 261 -23.84 20.00 6.54
CA ILE A 261 -22.72 20.73 5.90
C ILE A 261 -23.15 22.15 5.57
N ARG A 262 -24.30 22.30 4.91
CA ARG A 262 -24.83 23.61 4.54
C ARG A 262 -25.07 24.49 5.76
N LEU A 263 -25.63 23.95 6.84
CA LEU A 263 -25.81 24.68 8.10
C LEU A 263 -24.45 25.16 8.66
N CYS A 264 -23.41 24.32 8.62
CA CYS A 264 -22.08 24.73 9.06
C CYS A 264 -21.54 25.87 8.20
N VAL A 265 -21.57 25.72 6.87
CA VAL A 265 -21.08 26.73 5.92
C VAL A 265 -21.84 28.06 6.08
N ASP A 266 -23.16 28.01 6.17
CA ASP A 266 -24.02 29.19 6.34
C ASP A 266 -23.65 29.96 7.62
N ASN A 267 -23.26 29.24 8.68
CA ASN A 267 -22.83 29.78 9.97
C ASN A 267 -21.30 29.99 10.08
N GLY A 268 -20.57 29.92 8.96
CA GLY A 268 -19.13 30.20 8.93
C GLY A 268 -18.26 29.15 9.64
N LEU A 269 -18.72 27.91 9.81
CA LEU A 269 -17.97 26.83 10.42
C LEU A 269 -17.32 25.93 9.37
N TRP A 270 -16.00 25.79 9.43
CA TRP A 270 -15.23 24.99 8.48
C TRP A 270 -14.18 24.12 9.17
N PRO A 271 -13.97 22.86 8.73
CA PRO A 271 -12.85 22.06 9.20
C PRO A 271 -11.53 22.70 8.77
N VAL A 272 -10.54 22.66 9.65
CA VAL A 272 -9.17 23.06 9.30
C VAL A 272 -8.56 21.97 8.39
N PRO A 273 -8.04 22.32 7.20
CA PRO A 273 -7.43 21.35 6.29
C PRO A 273 -6.10 20.80 6.83
N ALA A 274 -5.66 19.68 6.26
CA ALA A 274 -4.35 19.12 6.57
C ALA A 274 -3.22 19.98 6.01
N HIS A 275 -2.12 20.05 6.75
CA HIS A 275 -0.95 20.77 6.32
C HIS A 275 -0.23 20.09 5.14
N ALA A 276 0.40 20.90 4.29
CA ALA A 276 1.34 20.45 3.26
C ALA A 276 2.48 19.57 3.82
N ARG A 277 3.11 18.73 2.97
CA ARG A 277 4.11 17.72 3.39
C ARG A 277 5.27 18.27 4.22
N HIS A 278 5.70 19.50 3.97
CA HIS A 278 6.82 20.14 4.68
C HIS A 278 6.38 21.20 5.70
N GLY A 279 5.10 21.18 6.07
CA GLY A 279 4.50 22.13 6.99
C GLY A 279 4.97 22.04 8.44
N VAL A 280 4.83 23.16 9.14
CA VAL A 280 5.02 23.28 10.58
C VAL A 280 3.75 23.83 11.24
N GLY A 281 3.38 23.27 12.38
CA GLY A 281 2.16 23.62 13.09
C GLY A 281 0.89 23.22 12.33
N ILE A 282 -0.09 24.11 12.35
CA ILE A 282 -1.38 23.98 11.67
C ILE A 282 -1.51 25.07 10.58
N PRO A 283 -2.21 24.85 9.46
CA PRO A 283 -2.46 25.92 8.50
C PRO A 283 -3.17 27.14 9.14
N ALA A 284 -2.66 28.34 8.88
CA ALA A 284 -3.24 29.58 9.40
C ALA A 284 -4.38 30.05 8.50
N PHE A 285 -5.54 30.40 9.08
CA PHE A 285 -6.59 31.08 8.33
C PHE A 285 -6.04 32.39 7.74
N LEU A 286 -6.17 32.56 6.43
CA LEU A 286 -5.68 33.74 5.72
C LEU A 286 -6.81 34.72 5.44
N ARG A 287 -7.89 34.24 4.83
CA ARG A 287 -9.07 35.02 4.43
C ARG A 287 -10.22 34.12 4.02
N TYR A 288 -11.40 34.69 3.88
CA TYR A 288 -12.49 34.05 3.16
C TYR A 288 -12.45 34.44 1.67
N ASP A 289 -12.59 33.47 0.77
CA ASP A 289 -12.81 33.74 -0.65
C ASP A 289 -14.32 33.87 -0.90
N GLY A 290 -14.83 35.11 -0.89
CA GLY A 290 -16.25 35.37 -1.12
C GLY A 290 -16.74 35.02 -2.53
N ALA A 291 -15.86 34.89 -3.52
CA ALA A 291 -16.25 34.44 -4.87
C ALA A 291 -16.39 32.91 -4.92
N GLY A 292 -15.52 32.21 -4.20
CA GLY A 292 -15.54 30.75 -4.08
C GLY A 292 -16.44 30.20 -2.97
N ASP A 293 -16.85 31.06 -2.02
CA ASP A 293 -17.59 30.71 -0.80
C ASP A 293 -16.85 29.71 0.11
N PHE A 294 -15.51 29.82 0.21
CA PHE A 294 -14.68 28.96 1.06
C PHE A 294 -13.51 29.71 1.76
N PRO A 295 -13.03 29.22 2.92
CA PRO A 295 -11.85 29.77 3.60
C PRO A 295 -10.55 29.40 2.89
N VAL A 296 -9.63 30.35 2.80
CA VAL A 296 -8.27 30.18 2.31
C VAL A 296 -7.32 30.12 3.51
N PHE A 297 -6.39 29.17 3.47
CA PHE A 297 -5.37 28.98 4.49
C PHE A 297 -3.99 29.27 3.90
N SER A 298 -3.08 29.74 4.75
CA SER A 298 -1.66 29.89 4.44
C SER A 298 -0.88 28.76 5.09
N TYR A 299 0.10 28.24 4.35
CA TYR A 299 0.90 27.08 4.73
C TYR A 299 2.37 27.48 4.73
N ARG A 300 3.05 27.28 5.86
CA ARG A 300 4.47 27.62 6.02
C ARG A 300 5.30 26.40 6.42
N ASP A 301 6.54 26.38 5.95
CA ASP A 301 7.55 25.49 6.53
C ASP A 301 8.24 26.16 7.73
N VAL A 302 9.23 25.45 8.30
CA VAL A 302 10.02 25.91 9.46
C VAL A 302 10.82 27.20 9.20
N ASP A 303 11.10 27.50 7.93
CA ASP A 303 11.84 28.68 7.49
C ASP A 303 10.91 29.85 7.11
N GLY A 304 9.58 29.64 7.15
CA GLY A 304 8.56 30.62 6.82
C GLY A 304 8.25 30.73 5.32
N LEU A 305 8.72 29.81 4.48
CA LEU A 305 8.42 29.78 3.04
C LEU A 305 6.98 29.34 2.80
N ASP A 306 6.34 29.89 1.76
CA ASP A 306 5.01 29.45 1.36
C ASP A 306 5.10 28.10 0.66
N ILE A 307 4.33 27.13 1.15
CA ILE A 307 4.26 25.78 0.61
C ILE A 307 2.83 25.37 0.26
N GLY A 308 1.95 26.36 0.03
CA GLY A 308 0.53 26.12 -0.26
C GLY A 308 0.24 25.30 -1.52
N GLU A 309 1.15 25.29 -2.50
CA GLU A 309 1.00 24.47 -3.71
C GLU A 309 1.00 22.96 -3.43
N ASP A 310 1.64 22.53 -2.34
CA ASP A 310 1.72 21.13 -1.90
C ASP A 310 0.65 20.78 -0.83
N ALA A 311 -0.31 21.68 -0.58
CA ALA A 311 -1.29 21.51 0.48
C ALA A 311 -2.38 20.48 0.14
N TYR A 312 -2.78 19.70 1.15
CA TYR A 312 -3.90 18.76 1.06
C TYR A 312 -5.22 19.45 1.44
N GLY A 313 -5.60 20.46 0.65
CA GLY A 313 -6.69 21.41 0.99
C GLY A 313 -8.11 20.83 1.04
N VAL A 314 -8.30 19.53 0.81
CA VAL A 314 -9.60 18.83 0.72
C VAL A 314 -9.81 17.76 1.80
N VAL A 315 -8.83 17.57 2.68
CA VAL A 315 -8.92 16.64 3.82
C VAL A 315 -8.65 17.39 5.12
N ALA A 316 -9.26 16.92 6.21
CA ALA A 316 -9.06 17.41 7.56
C ALA A 316 -8.39 16.30 8.41
N PRO A 317 -7.28 16.58 9.10
CA PRO A 317 -6.59 15.62 9.95
C PRO A 317 -7.34 15.42 11.26
N PHE A 318 -7.17 14.25 11.87
CA PHE A 318 -7.58 14.07 13.25
C PHE A 318 -6.75 15.01 14.14
N ALA A 319 -7.44 15.70 15.06
CA ALA A 319 -6.83 16.64 15.97
C ALA A 319 -6.19 15.89 17.15
N PHE A 320 -5.06 15.19 16.94
CA PHE A 320 -4.42 14.37 17.97
C PHE A 320 -3.95 15.15 19.21
N TYR A 321 -3.62 16.43 19.02
CA TYR A 321 -3.12 17.34 20.05
C TYR A 321 -3.82 18.69 19.94
N ASP A 322 -4.01 19.37 21.06
CA ASP A 322 -4.49 20.75 21.12
C ASP A 322 -3.34 21.74 21.22
N ASP A 323 -3.62 23.03 21.08
CA ASP A 323 -2.66 24.12 21.31
C ASP A 323 -1.39 24.02 20.42
N VAL A 324 -1.51 23.44 19.23
CA VAL A 324 -0.47 23.50 18.20
C VAL A 324 -0.60 24.84 17.46
N PRO A 325 0.45 25.68 17.40
CA PRO A 325 0.33 27.00 16.79
C PRO A 325 0.12 26.94 15.26
N PRO A 326 -0.47 27.99 14.67
CA PRO A 326 -0.52 28.12 13.23
C PRO A 326 0.88 28.40 12.65
N ASN A 327 1.30 27.65 11.63
CA ASN A 327 2.54 27.90 10.86
C ASN A 327 3.80 28.05 11.74
N ALA A 328 3.84 27.42 12.92
CA ALA A 328 4.98 27.45 13.83
C ALA A 328 5.05 26.20 14.71
N SER A 329 6.23 25.89 15.22
CA SER A 329 6.42 24.80 16.18
C SER A 329 5.89 25.19 17.56
N PRO A 330 5.29 24.26 18.32
CA PRO A 330 4.96 24.50 19.72
C PRO A 330 6.19 24.86 20.55
N ALA A 331 6.05 25.84 21.45
CA ALA A 331 7.12 26.26 22.37
C ALA A 331 7.05 25.59 23.76
N GLY A 332 5.97 24.88 24.06
CA GLY A 332 5.73 24.19 25.33
C GLY A 332 4.74 23.04 25.13
N SER A 333 4.40 22.33 26.20
CA SER A 333 3.56 21.12 26.15
C SER A 333 2.23 21.36 25.43
N VAL A 334 1.87 20.44 24.54
CA VAL A 334 0.54 20.41 23.91
C VAL A 334 -0.37 19.38 24.59
N PRO A 335 -1.62 19.71 24.93
CA PRO A 335 -2.56 18.74 25.46
C PRO A 335 -2.90 17.66 24.43
N ARG A 336 -3.10 16.42 24.88
CA ARG A 336 -3.56 15.33 24.04
C ARG A 336 -5.07 15.36 23.86
N ASN A 337 -5.53 14.97 22.67
CA ASN A 337 -6.93 14.66 22.41
C ASN A 337 -7.10 13.13 22.37
N ASP A 338 -7.30 12.53 23.54
CA ASP A 338 -7.37 11.07 23.66
C ASP A 338 -8.52 10.47 22.84
N ASP A 339 -9.63 11.19 22.62
CA ASP A 339 -10.72 10.72 21.76
C ASP A 339 -10.30 10.55 20.28
N ALA A 340 -9.50 11.48 19.76
CA ALA A 340 -8.98 11.41 18.39
C ALA A 340 -7.94 10.29 18.24
N ILE A 341 -7.06 10.15 19.24
CA ILE A 341 -6.03 9.09 19.27
C ILE A 341 -6.72 7.72 19.36
N ASP A 342 -7.67 7.55 20.27
CA ASP A 342 -8.41 6.31 20.48
C ASP A 342 -9.21 5.92 19.23
N TYR A 343 -9.91 6.87 18.63
CA TYR A 343 -10.65 6.62 17.39
C TYR A 343 -9.71 6.13 16.28
N TYR A 344 -8.63 6.85 16.00
CA TYR A 344 -7.66 6.48 14.96
C TYR A 344 -7.03 5.10 15.23
N ALA A 345 -6.64 4.83 16.48
CA ALA A 345 -6.03 3.57 16.87
C ALA A 345 -6.93 2.35 16.63
N HIS A 346 -8.25 2.51 16.74
CA HIS A 346 -9.21 1.42 16.67
C HIS A 346 -9.94 1.28 15.31
N VAL A 347 -9.71 2.18 14.34
CA VAL A 347 -10.29 2.04 12.99
C VAL A 347 -9.96 0.68 12.36
N PHE A 348 -8.70 0.24 12.47
CA PHE A 348 -8.27 -1.03 11.87
C PHE A 348 -8.87 -2.25 12.57
N SER A 349 -9.10 -2.20 13.89
CA SER A 349 -9.64 -3.33 14.66
C SER A 349 -10.99 -3.81 14.09
N TYR A 350 -11.83 -2.88 13.64
CA TYR A 350 -13.07 -3.25 12.95
C TYR A 350 -12.83 -4.09 11.69
N TRP A 351 -11.88 -3.70 10.83
CA TRP A 351 -11.58 -4.40 9.58
C TRP A 351 -10.88 -5.75 9.82
N ARG A 352 -9.97 -5.79 10.80
CA ARG A 352 -9.34 -7.03 11.27
C ARG A 352 -10.38 -8.03 11.79
N ASP A 353 -11.23 -7.60 12.72
CA ASP A 353 -12.12 -8.51 13.43
C ASP A 353 -13.34 -8.89 12.59
N SER A 354 -13.86 -7.93 11.82
CA SER A 354 -15.07 -8.16 11.03
C SER A 354 -14.78 -8.83 9.70
N PHE A 355 -13.63 -8.58 9.06
CA PHE A 355 -13.32 -9.09 7.71
C PHE A 355 -12.09 -9.99 7.66
N GLY A 356 -11.33 -10.08 8.76
CA GLY A 356 -10.14 -10.91 8.82
C GLY A 356 -8.94 -10.28 8.16
N PHE A 357 -8.78 -8.95 8.14
CA PHE A 357 -7.55 -8.33 7.64
C PHE A 357 -6.35 -8.75 8.51
N ASP A 358 -5.20 -8.95 7.86
CA ASP A 358 -4.00 -9.57 8.44
C ASP A 358 -2.93 -8.53 8.84
N PHE A 359 -2.89 -7.39 8.14
CA PHE A 359 -1.90 -6.34 8.38
C PHE A 359 -2.44 -4.95 8.02
N VAL A 360 -1.74 -3.92 8.45
CA VAL A 360 -2.08 -2.51 8.19
C VAL A 360 -0.85 -1.73 7.71
N ARG A 361 -1.03 -0.90 6.69
CA ARG A 361 -0.09 0.14 6.29
C ARG A 361 -0.55 1.48 6.86
N TYR A 362 0.31 2.11 7.64
CA TYR A 362 0.07 3.42 8.22
C TYR A 362 0.54 4.50 7.24
N ASN A 363 -0.37 5.36 6.81
CA ASN A 363 -0.09 6.48 5.91
C ASN A 363 0.36 7.73 6.70
N ALA A 364 1.07 8.65 6.05
CA ALA A 364 1.60 9.89 6.61
C ALA A 364 2.42 9.72 7.92
N VAL A 365 3.11 8.58 8.04
CA VAL A 365 4.11 8.31 9.10
C VAL A 365 5.54 8.38 8.56
N ASP A 366 5.74 8.81 7.32
CA ASP A 366 7.05 8.89 6.66
C ASP A 366 7.96 9.98 7.23
N ARG A 367 7.42 10.87 8.05
CA ARG A 367 8.16 11.95 8.71
C ARG A 367 7.92 12.00 10.22
N VAL A 368 7.38 10.92 10.79
CA VAL A 368 6.99 10.83 12.21
C VAL A 368 8.10 11.26 13.19
N PHE A 369 9.36 11.13 12.80
CA PHE A 369 10.52 11.55 13.60
C PHE A 369 11.04 12.96 13.29
N ASP A 370 10.79 13.48 12.08
CA ASP A 370 11.12 14.86 11.71
C ASP A 370 10.02 15.82 12.21
N GLU A 371 8.84 15.26 12.48
CA GLU A 371 7.64 15.96 12.90
C GLU A 371 7.40 15.85 14.41
N ALA A 372 8.44 15.51 15.16
CA ALA A 372 8.48 15.70 16.60
C ALA A 372 9.53 16.76 16.94
N VAL A 373 9.16 17.71 17.79
CA VAL A 373 10.04 18.80 18.24
C VAL A 373 10.99 18.31 19.33
N ASP A 374 10.56 17.34 20.13
CA ASP A 374 11.32 16.74 21.22
C ASP A 374 11.90 15.37 20.85
N GLU A 375 12.96 14.96 21.55
CA GLU A 375 13.57 13.64 21.34
C GLU A 375 12.66 12.49 21.81
N GLU A 376 11.73 12.78 22.72
CA GLU A 376 10.78 11.84 23.30
C GLU A 376 9.60 11.53 22.36
N GLY A 377 9.37 12.36 21.33
CA GLY A 377 8.30 12.16 20.37
C GLY A 377 6.92 12.52 20.89
N LEU A 378 6.83 13.34 21.95
CA LEU A 378 5.57 13.76 22.58
C LEU A 378 5.08 15.09 22.01
N MET A 379 5.99 15.89 21.46
CA MET A 379 5.70 17.22 20.95
C MET A 379 5.57 17.20 19.43
N PRO A 380 4.35 17.31 18.86
CA PRO A 380 4.16 17.37 17.42
C PRO A 380 4.74 18.66 16.83
N ALA A 381 5.41 18.55 15.70
CA ALA A 381 5.80 19.69 14.88
C ALA A 381 4.71 20.09 13.88
N SER A 382 3.70 19.25 13.65
CA SER A 382 2.57 19.52 12.73
C SER A 382 1.31 18.76 13.14
N ASP A 383 0.24 18.87 12.35
CA ASP A 383 -1.04 18.17 12.54
C ASP A 383 -1.04 16.66 12.25
N ARG A 384 0.14 16.05 12.13
CA ARG A 384 0.34 14.63 11.81
C ARG A 384 0.51 13.74 13.06
N PRO A 385 0.38 12.40 12.90
CA PRO A 385 0.63 11.47 13.98
C PRO A 385 2.09 11.55 14.47
N THR A 386 2.28 11.63 15.78
CA THR A 386 3.59 11.52 16.46
C THR A 386 3.99 10.05 16.66
N PRO A 387 5.25 9.77 17.06
CA PRO A 387 5.69 8.42 17.43
C PRO A 387 4.77 7.76 18.46
N GLU A 388 4.27 8.53 19.42
CA GLU A 388 3.36 8.07 20.47
C GLU A 388 2.00 7.63 19.90
N VAL A 389 1.37 8.45 19.06
CA VAL A 389 0.08 8.13 18.41
C VAL A 389 0.20 6.88 17.55
N VAL A 390 1.29 6.76 16.79
CA VAL A 390 1.55 5.60 15.95
C VAL A 390 1.77 4.34 16.77
N THR A 391 2.51 4.44 17.89
CA THR A 391 2.73 3.31 18.81
C THR A 391 1.40 2.83 19.39
N ALA A 392 0.54 3.75 19.85
CA ALA A 392 -0.79 3.42 20.34
C ALA A 392 -1.64 2.69 19.28
N ALA A 393 -1.62 3.16 18.04
CA ALA A 393 -2.36 2.54 16.94
C ALA A 393 -1.83 1.15 16.56
N ILE A 394 -0.52 0.91 16.62
CA ILE A 394 0.09 -0.41 16.41
C ILE A 394 -0.26 -1.37 17.54
N MET A 395 -0.26 -0.89 18.79
CA MET A 395 -0.67 -1.69 19.95
C MET A 395 -2.13 -2.11 19.85
N ALA A 396 -3.04 -1.19 19.56
CA ALA A 396 -4.46 -1.49 19.35
C ALA A 396 -4.68 -2.48 18.20
N SER A 397 -3.94 -2.32 17.10
CA SER A 397 -4.02 -3.22 15.95
C SER A 397 -3.58 -4.66 16.27
N ARG A 398 -2.75 -4.87 17.30
CA ARG A 398 -2.29 -6.18 17.76
C ARG A 398 -3.04 -6.71 18.99
N ASP A 399 -3.91 -5.90 19.61
CA ASP A 399 -4.67 -6.34 20.78
C ASP A 399 -5.61 -7.49 20.41
N GLY A 400 -5.49 -8.61 21.13
CA GLY A 400 -6.17 -9.88 20.81
C GLY A 400 -5.70 -10.58 19.52
N ALA A 401 -4.73 -10.02 18.79
CA ALA A 401 -4.29 -10.47 17.47
C ALA A 401 -2.79 -10.17 17.22
N ALA A 402 -1.92 -10.79 18.03
CA ALA A 402 -0.47 -10.55 18.03
C ALA A 402 0.22 -10.78 16.67
N GLY A 403 -0.41 -11.57 15.79
CA GLY A 403 0.03 -11.81 14.43
C GLY A 403 -0.14 -10.62 13.48
N THR A 404 -0.82 -9.55 13.90
CA THR A 404 -1.12 -8.40 13.01
C THR A 404 0.17 -7.68 12.59
N GLY A 405 0.40 -7.64 11.28
CA GLY A 405 1.55 -6.97 10.67
C GLY A 405 1.37 -5.45 10.55
N ALA A 406 2.46 -4.70 10.64
CA ALA A 406 2.49 -3.23 10.52
C ALA A 406 3.55 -2.77 9.50
N ILE A 407 3.11 -1.99 8.51
CA ILE A 407 3.95 -1.38 7.47
C ILE A 407 3.94 0.15 7.62
N ALA A 408 5.11 0.77 7.67
CA ALA A 408 5.24 2.23 7.60
C ALA A 408 5.34 2.67 6.14
N ALA A 409 4.59 3.72 5.75
CA ALA A 409 4.74 4.37 4.44
C ALA A 409 6.06 5.16 4.26
N ARG A 410 7.09 4.90 5.08
CA ARG A 410 8.41 5.54 5.01
C ARG A 410 9.28 4.92 3.92
N LYS A 411 9.76 5.75 2.98
CA LYS A 411 10.78 5.37 1.99
C LYS A 411 12.17 5.67 2.57
N GLY A 412 12.91 4.66 3.00
CA GLY A 412 14.25 4.84 3.58
C GLY A 412 14.79 3.65 4.35
N SER A 413 16.03 3.77 4.82
CA SER A 413 16.79 2.69 5.49
C SER A 413 16.74 2.74 7.03
N GLU A 414 15.94 3.60 7.65
CA GLU A 414 15.87 3.82 9.11
C GLU A 414 15.10 2.73 9.88
N VAL A 415 15.33 1.47 9.52
CA VAL A 415 14.61 0.29 10.01
C VAL A 415 14.61 0.17 11.54
N GLU A 416 15.69 0.57 12.20
CA GLU A 416 15.81 0.49 13.67
C GLU A 416 14.82 1.41 14.39
N ARG A 417 14.66 2.66 13.94
CA ARG A 417 13.76 3.63 14.57
C ARG A 417 12.30 3.22 14.41
N TYR A 418 11.91 2.80 13.21
CA TYR A 418 10.54 2.33 12.95
C TYR A 418 10.24 1.01 13.66
N ALA A 419 11.20 0.09 13.73
CA ALA A 419 11.02 -1.15 14.49
C ALA A 419 10.81 -0.91 15.99
N ALA A 420 11.41 0.15 16.55
CA ALA A 420 11.20 0.54 17.95
C ALA A 420 9.77 1.01 18.23
N LEU A 421 9.09 1.62 17.25
CA LEU A 421 7.66 1.94 17.32
C LEU A 421 6.75 0.72 17.10
N GLY A 422 7.34 -0.42 16.73
CA GLY A 422 6.63 -1.67 16.53
C GLY A 422 6.33 -2.02 15.07
N PHE A 423 6.82 -1.27 14.09
CA PHE A 423 6.68 -1.65 12.67
C PHE A 423 7.47 -2.92 12.34
N ASP A 424 6.92 -3.72 11.42
CA ASP A 424 7.60 -4.89 10.87
C ASP A 424 8.33 -4.53 9.57
N LEU A 425 7.73 -3.65 8.75
CA LEU A 425 8.29 -3.23 7.46
C LEU A 425 8.29 -1.71 7.28
N THR A 426 9.33 -1.20 6.63
CA THR A 426 9.33 0.10 5.94
C THR A 426 9.43 -0.10 4.43
N MET A 427 9.28 0.97 3.66
CA MET A 427 9.41 0.95 2.20
C MET A 427 10.84 1.29 1.78
N GLY A 428 11.33 0.62 0.75
CA GLY A 428 12.57 1.03 0.07
C GLY A 428 12.36 2.24 -0.83
N ASN A 429 13.46 2.85 -1.26
CA ASN A 429 13.47 4.01 -2.15
C ASN A 429 13.89 3.68 -3.59
N GLU A 430 13.91 2.39 -3.96
CA GLU A 430 14.40 1.93 -5.26
C GLU A 430 13.64 2.56 -6.42
N VAL A 431 12.34 2.84 -6.26
CA VAL A 431 11.50 3.52 -7.27
C VAL A 431 12.00 4.90 -7.68
N LEU A 432 12.94 5.50 -6.93
CA LEU A 432 13.55 6.80 -7.22
C LEU A 432 14.97 6.67 -7.84
N ARG A 433 15.40 5.45 -8.15
CA ARG A 433 16.77 5.13 -8.56
C ARG A 433 16.80 4.17 -9.74
N ARG A 434 17.87 4.21 -10.52
CA ARG A 434 18.17 3.21 -11.56
C ARG A 434 18.83 1.98 -10.93
N ILE A 435 18.82 0.85 -11.63
CA ILE A 435 19.56 -0.35 -11.19
C ILE A 435 21.02 -0.20 -11.62
N ASP A 436 21.76 0.61 -10.88
CA ASP A 436 23.18 0.95 -11.11
C ASP A 436 24.09 0.44 -9.98
N ALA A 437 25.41 0.58 -10.16
CA ALA A 437 26.39 0.16 -9.16
C ALA A 437 26.19 0.81 -7.77
N PRO A 438 25.85 2.12 -7.66
CA PRO A 438 25.47 2.72 -6.39
C PRO A 438 24.26 2.04 -5.72
N LEU A 439 23.17 1.77 -6.45
CA LEU A 439 21.99 1.10 -5.87
C LEU A 439 22.31 -0.30 -5.36
N VAL A 440 23.08 -1.06 -6.13
CA VAL A 440 23.47 -2.42 -5.74
C VAL A 440 24.37 -2.40 -4.50
N SER A 441 25.34 -1.48 -4.45
CA SER A 441 26.21 -1.29 -3.29
C SER A 441 25.43 -0.94 -2.03
N ASP A 442 24.51 0.02 -2.12
CA ASP A 442 23.65 0.41 -0.99
C ASP A 442 22.74 -0.74 -0.54
N SER A 443 22.22 -1.51 -1.51
CA SER A 443 21.37 -2.68 -1.23
C SER A 443 22.14 -3.76 -0.47
N PHE A 444 23.41 -3.98 -0.81
CA PHE A 444 24.29 -4.90 -0.09
C PHE A 444 24.65 -4.41 1.31
N ALA A 445 24.91 -3.11 1.48
CA ALA A 445 25.13 -2.53 2.81
C ALA A 445 23.88 -2.66 3.71
N LEU A 446 22.69 -2.43 3.14
CA LEU A 446 21.43 -2.64 3.84
C LEU A 446 21.20 -4.11 4.17
N HIS A 447 21.46 -5.03 3.22
CA HIS A 447 21.39 -6.47 3.46
C HIS A 447 22.25 -6.88 4.66
N ASP A 448 23.49 -6.41 4.74
CA ASP A 448 24.40 -6.77 5.85
C ASP A 448 23.91 -6.22 7.18
N THR A 449 23.37 -5.00 7.17
CA THR A 449 22.74 -4.39 8.35
C THR A 449 21.57 -5.23 8.86
N LEU A 450 20.70 -5.69 7.96
CA LEU A 450 19.56 -6.54 8.28
C LEU A 450 19.99 -7.94 8.76
N ALA A 451 20.94 -8.56 8.06
CA ALA A 451 21.45 -9.89 8.39
C ALA A 451 22.23 -9.95 9.70
N GLY A 452 22.94 -8.86 10.03
CA GLY A 452 23.74 -8.69 11.25
C GLY A 452 22.95 -8.21 12.47
N ARG A 453 21.65 -7.97 12.33
CA ARG A 453 20.81 -7.43 13.42
C ARG A 453 20.84 -8.34 14.66
N ALA A 454 21.04 -7.71 15.82
CA ALA A 454 21.25 -8.41 17.09
C ALA A 454 20.06 -9.28 17.50
N ARG A 455 20.36 -10.46 18.06
CA ARG A 455 19.36 -11.33 18.68
C ARG A 455 18.70 -10.59 19.86
N GLY A 456 17.37 -10.57 19.91
CA GLY A 456 16.59 -9.89 20.96
C GLY A 456 15.98 -8.55 20.56
N LYS A 457 16.42 -7.93 19.45
CA LYS A 457 15.68 -6.81 18.85
C LYS A 457 14.45 -7.32 18.12
N ARG A 458 13.40 -6.49 18.03
CA ARG A 458 12.23 -6.76 17.20
C ARG A 458 12.68 -7.02 15.75
N PRO A 459 12.29 -8.14 15.12
CA PRO A 459 12.52 -8.39 13.70
C PRO A 459 11.86 -7.30 12.85
N ALA A 460 12.59 -6.74 11.89
CA ALA A 460 12.09 -5.75 10.95
C ALA A 460 12.90 -5.79 9.65
N SER A 461 12.30 -5.34 8.54
CA SER A 461 12.96 -5.24 7.24
C SER A 461 12.50 -4.02 6.46
N VAL A 462 13.14 -3.80 5.31
CA VAL A 462 12.83 -2.73 4.35
C VAL A 462 12.45 -3.40 3.05
N CYS A 463 11.23 -3.16 2.56
CA CYS A 463 10.80 -3.73 1.28
C CYS A 463 11.71 -3.25 0.13
N PHE A 464 11.98 -4.09 -0.85
CA PHE A 464 12.48 -3.67 -2.16
C PHE A 464 11.30 -3.19 -2.99
N ALA A 465 11.22 -1.88 -3.23
CA ALA A 465 10.09 -1.29 -3.94
C ALA A 465 10.31 -1.35 -5.46
N VAL A 466 9.69 -2.32 -6.12
CA VAL A 466 9.70 -2.41 -7.59
C VAL A 466 8.88 -1.27 -8.19
N ASP A 467 7.73 -1.00 -7.57
CA ASP A 467 6.87 0.13 -7.90
C ASP A 467 6.12 0.62 -6.65
N VAL A 468 5.55 1.82 -6.68
CA VAL A 468 4.69 2.38 -5.62
C VAL A 468 3.58 3.24 -6.22
N PRO A 469 2.44 3.45 -5.53
CA PRO A 469 1.32 4.23 -6.09
C PRO A 469 1.71 5.65 -6.55
N GLU A 470 2.71 6.27 -5.90
CA GLU A 470 3.15 7.62 -6.24
C GLU A 470 4.19 7.67 -7.36
N SER A 471 4.70 6.54 -7.86
CA SER A 471 5.74 6.50 -8.91
C SER A 471 5.26 7.07 -10.25
N GLY A 472 3.94 7.11 -10.45
CA GLY A 472 3.28 7.75 -11.58
C GLY A 472 3.34 9.27 -11.57
N ALA A 473 3.69 9.89 -10.44
CA ALA A 473 3.64 11.34 -10.29
C ALA A 473 4.63 12.02 -11.26
N PRO A 474 4.17 12.95 -12.12
CA PRO A 474 5.03 13.61 -13.10
C PRO A 474 6.23 14.33 -12.48
N ARG A 475 6.12 14.80 -11.23
CA ARG A 475 7.21 15.45 -10.50
C ARG A 475 8.41 14.54 -10.17
N LEU A 476 8.24 13.21 -10.20
CA LEU A 476 9.32 12.27 -9.87
C LEU A 476 10.18 11.94 -11.10
N TRP A 477 9.53 11.54 -12.21
CA TRP A 477 10.21 11.04 -13.41
C TRP A 477 9.75 11.70 -14.72
N GLY A 478 8.91 12.73 -14.65
CA GLY A 478 8.25 13.35 -15.82
C GLY A 478 7.09 12.53 -16.39
N SER A 479 7.06 11.21 -16.14
CA SER A 479 5.99 10.29 -16.52
C SER A 479 5.98 9.07 -15.60
N ALA A 480 5.04 8.15 -15.81
CA ALA A 480 4.97 6.92 -15.03
C ALA A 480 6.25 6.09 -15.13
N LEU A 481 6.73 5.57 -14.00
CA LEU A 481 7.99 4.84 -13.89
C LEU A 481 8.12 3.72 -14.93
N SER A 482 7.09 2.89 -15.11
CA SER A 482 7.10 1.80 -16.08
C SER A 482 7.26 2.29 -17.52
N LYS A 483 6.70 3.46 -17.86
CA LYS A 483 6.86 4.09 -19.18
C LYS A 483 8.28 4.64 -19.39
N VAL A 484 8.87 5.22 -18.35
CA VAL A 484 10.24 5.76 -18.39
C VAL A 484 11.27 4.63 -18.48
N MET A 485 11.05 3.54 -17.74
CA MET A 485 12.00 2.43 -17.64
C MET A 485 11.87 1.45 -18.82
N GLY A 486 10.66 1.22 -19.31
CA GLY A 486 10.36 0.20 -20.32
C GLY A 486 10.48 -1.23 -19.79
N SER A 487 10.01 -2.21 -20.56
CA SER A 487 9.84 -3.60 -20.11
C SER A 487 11.16 -4.27 -19.68
N GLU A 488 12.29 -3.98 -20.33
CA GLU A 488 13.60 -4.57 -19.99
C GLU A 488 14.11 -4.15 -18.61
N ARG A 489 14.13 -2.84 -18.33
CA ARG A 489 14.55 -2.32 -17.01
C ARG A 489 13.59 -2.73 -15.90
N MET A 490 12.28 -2.79 -16.19
CA MET A 490 11.28 -3.26 -15.24
C MET A 490 11.48 -4.74 -14.89
N ARG A 491 11.86 -5.59 -15.87
CA ARG A 491 12.23 -6.99 -15.61
C ARG A 491 13.52 -7.11 -14.82
N LEU A 492 14.56 -6.32 -15.13
CA LEU A 492 15.80 -6.29 -14.35
C LEU A 492 15.49 -5.93 -12.89
N ARG A 493 14.74 -4.85 -12.66
CA ARG A 493 14.32 -4.41 -11.31
C ARG A 493 13.57 -5.52 -10.55
N HIS A 494 12.67 -6.22 -11.22
CA HIS A 494 11.93 -7.35 -10.65
C HIS A 494 12.83 -8.51 -10.26
N GLY A 495 13.73 -8.93 -11.15
CA GLY A 495 14.72 -9.95 -10.85
C GLY A 495 15.64 -9.55 -9.70
N MET A 496 16.07 -8.29 -9.63
CA MET A 496 16.83 -7.76 -8.50
C MET A 496 16.04 -7.87 -7.19
N ALA A 497 14.75 -7.52 -7.19
CA ALA A 497 13.91 -7.66 -6.00
C ALA A 497 13.85 -9.10 -5.46
N ARG A 498 13.96 -10.10 -6.35
CA ARG A 498 13.94 -11.53 -5.99
C ARG A 498 15.26 -12.08 -5.50
N PHE A 499 16.37 -11.68 -6.13
CA PHE A 499 17.64 -12.36 -5.95
C PHE A 499 18.71 -11.55 -5.19
N LEU A 500 18.57 -10.22 -5.09
CA LEU A 500 19.58 -9.34 -4.48
C LEU A 500 19.72 -9.51 -2.97
N SER A 501 18.70 -10.05 -2.29
CA SER A 501 18.69 -10.26 -0.85
C SER A 501 18.11 -11.62 -0.48
N VAL A 502 18.72 -12.29 0.50
CA VAL A 502 18.41 -13.68 0.87
C VAL A 502 18.51 -13.89 2.38
N GLY A 503 18.03 -15.04 2.86
CA GLY A 503 18.17 -15.43 4.26
C GLY A 503 17.68 -14.38 5.25
N LYS A 504 18.50 -14.08 6.26
CA LYS A 504 18.17 -13.08 7.30
C LYS A 504 18.18 -11.64 6.80
N GLY A 505 18.92 -11.36 5.74
CA GLY A 505 18.98 -10.04 5.12
C GLY A 505 17.91 -9.84 4.04
N ARG A 506 17.00 -10.82 3.87
CA ARG A 506 15.94 -10.77 2.86
C ARG A 506 15.07 -9.52 3.03
N ARG A 507 14.84 -8.87 1.90
CA ARG A 507 13.92 -7.75 1.74
C ARG A 507 12.67 -8.24 1.02
N PRO A 508 11.48 -8.11 1.60
CA PRO A 508 10.24 -8.36 0.88
C PRO A 508 10.10 -7.49 -0.36
N MET A 509 9.48 -8.00 -1.41
CA MET A 509 9.14 -7.18 -2.56
C MET A 509 7.89 -6.34 -2.26
N PHE A 510 7.87 -5.10 -2.72
CA PHE A 510 6.66 -4.30 -2.83
C PHE A 510 6.42 -3.94 -4.30
N GLU A 511 5.26 -4.31 -4.82
CA GLU A 511 4.81 -4.02 -6.18
C GLU A 511 3.39 -3.43 -6.15
N THR A 512 2.92 -2.98 -7.31
CA THR A 512 1.58 -2.44 -7.53
C THR A 512 0.85 -3.29 -8.58
N MET A 513 -0.48 -3.18 -8.64
CA MET A 513 -1.23 -3.63 -9.81
C MET A 513 -0.78 -2.87 -11.07
N GLY A 514 -0.87 -3.52 -12.23
CA GLY A 514 -0.46 -3.00 -13.53
C GLY A 514 1.03 -3.21 -13.86
N PHE A 515 1.89 -3.31 -12.84
CA PHE A 515 3.32 -3.59 -13.03
C PHE A 515 3.57 -4.86 -13.86
N GLN A 516 2.74 -5.89 -13.66
CA GLN A 516 2.93 -7.23 -14.21
C GLN A 516 2.79 -7.29 -15.74
N ASP A 517 2.08 -6.34 -16.36
CA ASP A 517 1.89 -6.25 -17.81
C ASP A 517 2.15 -4.85 -18.38
N GLY A 518 2.83 -3.99 -17.62
CA GLY A 518 3.28 -2.67 -18.07
C GLY A 518 2.19 -1.60 -18.08
N SER A 519 1.04 -1.87 -17.48
CA SER A 519 -0.06 -0.90 -17.39
C SER A 519 0.34 0.34 -16.56
N THR A 520 -0.21 1.49 -16.93
CA THR A 520 0.09 2.80 -16.30
C THR A 520 -1.16 3.48 -15.75
N GLY A 521 -1.04 4.68 -15.19
CA GLY A 521 -2.20 5.49 -14.80
C GLY A 521 -2.65 5.31 -13.34
N LEU A 522 -1.87 4.59 -12.52
CA LEU A 522 -2.21 4.28 -11.12
C LEU A 522 -2.23 5.53 -10.24
N TYR A 523 -1.31 6.46 -10.47
CA TYR A 523 -1.26 7.73 -9.74
C TYR A 523 -2.53 8.55 -9.98
N GLU A 524 -2.92 8.70 -11.24
CA GLU A 524 -4.11 9.45 -11.65
C GLU A 524 -5.42 8.76 -11.23
N ALA A 525 -5.43 7.43 -11.15
CA ALA A 525 -6.54 6.68 -10.55
C ALA A 525 -6.67 6.92 -9.03
N GLY A 526 -5.66 7.54 -8.40
CA GLY A 526 -5.75 8.08 -7.04
C GLY A 526 -6.51 9.42 -6.97
N PHE A 527 -6.54 10.20 -8.06
CA PHE A 527 -7.15 11.54 -8.15
C PHE A 527 -8.45 11.59 -8.96
N SER A 528 -8.92 10.46 -9.47
CA SER A 528 -10.16 10.39 -10.24
C SER A 528 -10.70 8.97 -10.25
N ILE A 529 -12.01 8.81 -10.49
CA ILE A 529 -12.65 7.51 -10.71
C ILE A 529 -12.37 7.07 -12.15
N ARG A 530 -11.13 6.62 -12.42
CA ARG A 530 -10.73 6.06 -13.71
C ARG A 530 -10.01 4.72 -13.55
N GLY A 531 -10.04 3.93 -14.61
CA GLY A 531 -9.23 2.70 -14.71
C GLY A 531 -7.76 2.99 -14.98
N LEU A 532 -6.94 1.95 -14.92
CA LEU A 532 -5.59 2.02 -15.48
C LEU A 532 -5.62 2.15 -17.00
N ASP A 533 -4.53 2.68 -17.53
CA ASP A 533 -4.17 2.55 -18.94
C ASP A 533 -3.61 1.13 -19.13
N TRP A 534 -4.51 0.17 -19.36
CA TRP A 534 -4.23 -1.25 -19.48
C TRP A 534 -3.38 -1.56 -20.73
N ALA A 535 -2.12 -1.95 -20.53
CA ALA A 535 -1.13 -2.10 -21.61
C ALA A 535 -1.23 -3.46 -22.33
N ASP A 536 -1.65 -4.51 -21.62
CA ASP A 536 -1.80 -5.87 -22.19
C ASP A 536 -0.47 -6.44 -22.77
N ASP A 537 0.69 -6.10 -22.18
CA ASP A 537 1.99 -6.62 -22.61
C ASP A 537 2.16 -8.09 -22.19
N ALA A 538 1.77 -9.00 -23.08
CA ALA A 538 1.89 -10.45 -22.87
C ALA A 538 3.35 -10.91 -22.69
N GLY A 539 4.31 -10.22 -23.31
CA GLY A 539 5.73 -10.54 -23.17
C GLY A 539 6.22 -10.22 -21.75
N LEU A 540 5.83 -9.06 -21.22
CA LEU A 540 6.13 -8.68 -19.84
C LEU A 540 5.42 -9.59 -18.82
N ALA A 541 4.14 -9.91 -19.02
CA ALA A 541 3.40 -10.82 -18.14
C ALA A 541 3.99 -12.24 -18.10
N SER A 542 4.35 -12.79 -19.27
CA SER A 542 5.05 -14.08 -19.35
C SER A 542 6.43 -14.02 -18.68
N GLY A 543 7.14 -12.90 -18.86
CA GLY A 543 8.43 -12.68 -18.21
C GLY A 543 8.34 -12.62 -16.69
N TYR A 544 7.37 -11.86 -16.17
CA TYR A 544 7.03 -11.78 -14.75
C TYR A 544 6.76 -13.18 -14.17
N ALA A 545 5.85 -13.94 -14.79
CA ALA A 545 5.52 -15.28 -14.33
C ALA A 545 6.72 -16.24 -14.35
N SER A 546 7.59 -16.12 -15.36
CA SER A 546 8.79 -16.96 -15.47
C SER A 546 9.82 -16.67 -14.39
N ILE A 547 10.07 -15.39 -14.07
CA ILE A 547 10.95 -14.96 -12.97
C ILE A 547 10.41 -15.49 -11.64
N GLU A 548 9.10 -15.33 -11.40
CA GLU A 548 8.45 -15.73 -10.15
C GLU A 548 8.46 -17.25 -9.94
N ARG A 549 8.20 -18.03 -10.99
CA ARG A 549 8.26 -19.50 -10.92
C ARG A 549 9.68 -20.01 -10.65
N LEU A 550 10.70 -19.37 -11.24
CA LEU A 550 12.10 -19.67 -10.91
C LEU A 550 12.41 -19.30 -9.46
N TYR A 551 12.00 -18.10 -9.01
CA TYR A 551 12.21 -17.66 -7.63
C TYR A 551 11.54 -18.62 -6.64
N ALA A 552 10.28 -19.00 -6.86
CA ALA A 552 9.55 -19.95 -6.03
C ALA A 552 10.27 -21.31 -5.92
N ARG A 553 10.85 -21.80 -7.01
CA ARG A 553 11.67 -23.04 -7.02
C ARG A 553 12.94 -22.92 -6.19
N LEU A 554 13.60 -21.75 -6.21
CA LEU A 554 14.84 -21.51 -5.48
C LEU A 554 14.63 -21.04 -4.03
N ARG A 555 13.45 -20.48 -3.72
CA ARG A 555 13.13 -19.83 -2.44
C ARG A 555 13.44 -20.68 -1.21
N PRO A 556 13.14 -22.01 -1.15
CA PRO A 556 13.50 -22.81 0.03
C PRO A 556 15.00 -22.81 0.34
N PHE A 557 15.85 -22.74 -0.69
CA PHE A 557 17.29 -22.60 -0.52
C PHE A 557 17.68 -21.17 -0.17
N LEU A 558 17.15 -20.17 -0.88
CA LEU A 558 17.47 -18.75 -0.67
C LEU A 558 17.06 -18.26 0.73
N ASP A 559 15.92 -18.70 1.26
CA ASP A 559 15.43 -18.34 2.60
C ASP A 559 16.35 -18.88 3.72
N ALA A 560 17.09 -19.96 3.45
CA ALA A 560 18.07 -20.54 4.38
C ALA A 560 19.52 -20.14 4.08
N GLY A 561 19.76 -19.48 2.95
CA GLY A 561 21.08 -19.15 2.44
C GLY A 561 21.69 -17.88 3.05
N ALA A 562 22.96 -17.66 2.73
CA ALA A 562 23.68 -16.43 3.01
C ALA A 562 24.54 -16.04 1.81
N ILE A 563 24.69 -14.74 1.58
CA ILE A 563 25.66 -14.22 0.60
C ILE A 563 27.06 -14.46 1.16
N ILE A 564 27.87 -15.23 0.44
CA ILE A 564 29.24 -15.61 0.85
C ILE A 564 30.34 -14.85 0.09
N ALA A 565 30.03 -14.35 -1.11
CA ALA A 565 30.93 -13.54 -1.93
C ALA A 565 30.09 -12.63 -2.82
N ARG A 566 30.63 -11.46 -3.17
CA ARG A 566 30.00 -10.50 -4.09
C ARG A 566 31.02 -9.53 -4.67
N SER A 567 30.72 -8.99 -5.85
CA SER A 567 31.41 -7.85 -6.45
C SER A 567 30.42 -6.88 -7.07
N VAL A 568 30.77 -5.60 -7.07
CA VAL A 568 30.03 -4.54 -7.77
C VAL A 568 31.04 -3.71 -8.54
N GLU A 569 30.86 -3.65 -9.85
CA GLU A 569 31.61 -2.85 -10.80
C GLU A 569 30.63 -1.92 -11.54
N ASP A 570 31.12 -0.91 -12.25
CA ASP A 570 30.24 0.11 -12.87
C ASP A 570 29.17 -0.49 -13.81
N GLY A 571 29.54 -1.51 -14.61
CA GLY A 571 28.65 -2.13 -15.59
C GLY A 571 28.00 -3.45 -15.15
N HIS A 572 28.45 -4.07 -14.06
CA HIS A 572 27.94 -5.37 -13.64
C HIS A 572 28.12 -5.61 -12.14
N ALA A 573 27.30 -6.50 -11.59
CA ALA A 573 27.49 -7.04 -10.25
C ALA A 573 27.28 -8.54 -10.23
N TRP A 574 27.90 -9.22 -9.28
CA TRP A 574 27.61 -10.62 -9.01
C TRP A 574 27.66 -10.92 -7.53
N TRP A 575 26.93 -11.95 -7.11
CA TRP A 575 26.97 -12.45 -5.75
C TRP A 575 26.68 -13.94 -5.71
N GLN A 576 27.19 -14.59 -4.67
CA GLN A 576 27.11 -16.03 -4.46
C GLN A 576 26.39 -16.33 -3.15
N VAL A 577 25.40 -17.19 -3.22
CA VAL A 577 24.56 -17.63 -2.10
C VAL A 577 24.85 -19.09 -1.81
N SER A 578 25.20 -19.38 -0.57
CA SER A 578 25.40 -20.75 -0.09
C SER A 578 24.51 -21.05 1.11
N GLY A 579 24.11 -22.31 1.23
CA GLY A 579 23.46 -22.85 2.42
C GLY A 579 24.46 -23.24 3.52
N LYS A 580 23.99 -23.97 4.53
CA LYS A 580 24.88 -24.60 5.52
C LYS A 580 25.61 -25.78 4.87
N GLY A 581 26.90 -25.60 4.57
CA GLY A 581 27.75 -26.61 3.93
C GLY A 581 28.07 -26.26 2.47
N ARG A 582 28.53 -27.25 1.70
CA ARG A 582 28.91 -27.11 0.28
C ARG A 582 28.14 -28.06 -0.63
N SER A 583 26.81 -28.16 -0.45
CA SER A 583 25.97 -29.05 -1.27
C SER A 583 25.29 -28.37 -2.45
N ARG A 584 25.20 -27.04 -2.44
CA ARG A 584 24.56 -26.23 -3.48
C ARG A 584 25.04 -24.79 -3.41
N LEU A 585 25.28 -24.18 -4.57
CA LEU A 585 25.69 -22.80 -4.73
C LEU A 585 24.75 -22.13 -5.74
N VAL A 586 24.20 -20.96 -5.40
CA VAL A 586 23.49 -20.12 -6.37
C VAL A 586 24.31 -18.86 -6.60
N ALA A 587 24.74 -18.62 -7.83
CA ALA A 587 25.37 -17.36 -8.23
C ALA A 587 24.36 -16.51 -9.00
N VAL A 588 24.38 -15.20 -8.79
CA VAL A 588 23.54 -14.26 -9.52
C VAL A 588 24.43 -13.19 -10.12
N VAL A 589 24.15 -12.81 -11.36
CA VAL A 589 25.01 -11.95 -12.16
C VAL A 589 24.13 -10.97 -12.92
N ALA A 590 24.32 -9.68 -12.68
CA ALA A 590 23.50 -8.61 -13.23
C ALA A 590 24.34 -7.69 -14.10
N SER A 591 23.86 -7.38 -15.31
CA SER A 591 24.29 -6.21 -16.07
C SER A 591 23.55 -4.99 -15.52
N LEU A 592 24.33 -3.98 -15.11
CA LEU A 592 23.81 -2.77 -14.48
C LEU A 592 23.58 -1.66 -15.51
N GLU A 593 22.71 -0.73 -15.17
CA GLU A 593 22.47 0.47 -15.97
C GLU A 593 23.71 1.38 -15.92
N THR A 594 24.32 1.64 -17.08
CA THR A 594 25.37 2.66 -17.26
C THR A 594 24.87 3.80 -18.14
N ALA A 595 25.57 4.94 -18.13
CA ALA A 595 25.24 6.07 -18.98
C ALA A 595 25.40 5.74 -20.47
N GLU A 596 26.34 4.87 -20.80
CA GLU A 596 26.69 4.48 -22.16
C GLU A 596 25.80 3.36 -22.71
N GLY A 597 25.07 2.65 -21.84
CA GLY A 597 24.20 1.55 -22.24
C GLY A 597 24.95 0.33 -22.80
N CYS A 598 26.14 0.04 -22.27
CA CYS A 598 27.02 -1.00 -22.79
C CYS A 598 26.79 -2.36 -22.11
N ALA A 599 26.84 -3.43 -22.92
CA ALA A 599 26.87 -4.79 -22.39
C ALA A 599 28.24 -5.06 -21.71
N PRO A 600 28.28 -5.71 -20.54
CA PRO A 600 29.53 -6.09 -19.87
C PRO A 600 30.37 -7.10 -20.68
N GLY A 601 29.73 -7.89 -21.54
CA GLY A 601 30.39 -8.94 -22.31
C GLY A 601 30.71 -10.15 -21.45
N ARG A 602 31.87 -10.78 -21.71
CA ARG A 602 32.29 -12.01 -21.03
C ARG A 602 32.84 -11.71 -19.65
N LEU A 603 32.30 -12.40 -18.64
CA LEU A 603 32.71 -12.33 -17.25
C LEU A 603 33.22 -13.69 -16.73
N SER A 604 34.17 -13.62 -15.81
CA SER A 604 34.70 -14.76 -15.06
C SER A 604 34.46 -14.53 -13.57
N ILE A 605 33.61 -15.35 -12.96
CA ILE A 605 33.23 -15.21 -11.55
C ILE A 605 34.02 -16.24 -10.74
N PRO A 606 34.90 -15.83 -9.82
CA PRO A 606 35.75 -16.75 -9.09
C PRO A 606 34.94 -17.65 -8.14
N LEU A 607 35.30 -18.92 -8.07
CA LEU A 607 34.78 -19.89 -7.10
C LEU A 607 35.85 -20.22 -6.07
N ASP A 608 35.46 -20.38 -4.80
CA ASP A 608 36.35 -20.94 -3.78
C ASP A 608 36.78 -22.36 -4.23
N PRO A 609 38.09 -22.65 -4.37
CA PRO A 609 38.59 -23.95 -4.85
C PRO A 609 38.04 -25.14 -4.08
N ALA A 610 37.63 -24.94 -2.83
CA ALA A 610 37.14 -25.99 -1.98
C ALA A 610 35.66 -26.36 -2.25
N TRP A 611 35.02 -25.76 -3.26
CA TRP A 611 33.80 -26.28 -3.91
C TRP A 611 34.06 -27.45 -4.86
N GLY A 612 35.29 -27.60 -5.39
CA GLY A 612 35.59 -28.59 -6.42
C GLY A 612 34.92 -28.28 -7.76
N ASP A 613 34.70 -29.32 -8.57
CA ASP A 613 33.95 -29.22 -9.82
C ASP A 613 32.45 -29.11 -9.53
N LEU A 614 31.79 -28.17 -10.20
CA LEU A 614 30.35 -27.93 -10.07
C LEU A 614 29.65 -28.13 -11.42
N GLU A 615 28.41 -28.62 -11.38
CA GLU A 615 27.51 -28.70 -12.53
C GLU A 615 26.13 -28.14 -12.17
N GLY A 616 25.38 -27.69 -13.18
CA GLY A 616 24.04 -27.19 -12.96
C GLY A 616 23.44 -26.46 -14.15
N ARG A 617 22.68 -25.40 -13.90
CA ARG A 617 21.96 -24.63 -14.93
C ARG A 617 22.10 -23.13 -14.74
N ALA A 618 22.29 -22.41 -15.85
CA ALA A 618 22.23 -20.95 -15.92
C ALA A 618 20.90 -20.50 -16.53
N TYR A 619 20.16 -19.65 -15.83
CA TYR A 619 18.87 -19.08 -16.21
C TYR A 619 19.06 -17.60 -16.55
N ARG A 620 18.98 -17.23 -17.83
CA ARG A 620 19.01 -15.83 -18.26
C ARG A 620 17.59 -15.27 -18.22
N LEU A 621 17.29 -14.43 -17.24
CA LEU A 621 15.93 -13.96 -17.01
C LEU A 621 15.42 -13.09 -18.18
N PRO A 622 14.15 -13.24 -18.58
CA PRO A 622 13.12 -14.02 -17.89
C PRO A 622 13.05 -15.51 -18.27
N ASP A 623 13.95 -16.06 -19.08
CA ASP A 623 13.92 -17.50 -19.42
C ASP A 623 14.24 -18.37 -18.19
N SER A 624 13.27 -19.21 -17.82
CA SER A 624 13.32 -20.09 -16.65
C SER A 624 13.67 -21.54 -16.99
N VAL A 625 13.84 -21.88 -18.29
CA VAL A 625 14.26 -23.21 -18.74
C VAL A 625 15.71 -23.45 -18.32
N GLY A 626 16.59 -22.51 -18.65
CA GLY A 626 18.01 -22.54 -18.30
C GLY A 626 18.84 -23.54 -19.12
N ILE A 627 20.12 -23.21 -19.28
CA ILE A 627 21.11 -23.94 -20.10
C ILE A 627 22.08 -24.66 -19.15
N GLY A 628 22.47 -25.88 -19.49
CA GLY A 628 23.46 -26.64 -18.72
C GLY A 628 24.80 -25.91 -18.64
N ILE A 629 25.43 -25.91 -17.47
CA ILE A 629 26.71 -25.26 -17.23
C ILE A 629 27.57 -26.10 -16.28
N GLU A 630 28.87 -26.14 -16.58
CA GLU A 630 29.90 -26.70 -15.71
C GLU A 630 30.81 -25.56 -15.25
N ALA A 631 31.29 -25.62 -14.02
CA ALA A 631 32.18 -24.60 -13.47
C ALA A 631 33.34 -25.27 -12.71
N ARG A 632 34.57 -24.84 -13.03
CA ARG A 632 35.81 -25.32 -12.41
C ARG A 632 36.69 -24.12 -12.07
N GLY A 633 36.74 -23.74 -10.80
CA GLY A 633 37.47 -22.56 -10.32
C GLY A 633 36.84 -21.20 -10.69
N SER A 634 36.08 -21.11 -11.78
CA SER A 634 35.26 -19.95 -12.13
C SER A 634 33.95 -20.36 -12.84
N ILE A 635 32.97 -19.46 -12.80
CA ILE A 635 31.78 -19.49 -13.66
C ILE A 635 32.02 -18.52 -14.82
N GLU A 636 31.93 -19.01 -16.05
CA GLU A 636 32.12 -18.22 -17.27
C GLU A 636 30.76 -17.89 -17.89
N LEU A 637 30.46 -16.60 -18.09
CA LEU A 637 29.18 -16.14 -18.64
C LEU A 637 29.38 -14.96 -19.59
N ASP A 638 28.60 -14.94 -20.66
CA ASP A 638 28.42 -13.74 -21.48
C ASP A 638 27.16 -13.00 -21.04
N LEU A 639 27.27 -11.71 -20.76
CA LEU A 639 26.15 -10.83 -20.42
C LEU A 639 25.86 -9.83 -21.54
N GLY A 640 24.60 -9.80 -21.97
CA GLY A 640 24.02 -8.69 -22.70
C GLY A 640 23.71 -7.49 -21.79
N PHE A 641 23.29 -6.39 -22.40
CA PHE A 641 22.87 -5.20 -21.68
C PHE A 641 21.55 -5.48 -20.92
N LEU A 642 21.50 -5.14 -19.62
CA LEU A 642 20.37 -5.39 -18.71
C LEU A 642 20.00 -6.87 -18.47
N ASP A 643 20.89 -7.79 -18.83
CA ASP A 643 20.74 -9.20 -18.50
C ASP A 643 20.83 -9.42 -16.98
N LEU A 644 20.00 -10.33 -16.47
CA LEU A 644 20.17 -10.93 -15.15
C LEU A 644 20.24 -12.44 -15.32
N VAL A 645 21.33 -13.05 -14.87
CA VAL A 645 21.56 -14.49 -14.95
C VAL A 645 21.63 -15.08 -13.54
N VAL A 646 20.82 -16.11 -13.29
CA VAL A 646 20.86 -16.91 -12.06
C VAL A 646 21.46 -18.26 -12.41
N VAL A 647 22.52 -18.67 -11.71
CA VAL A 647 23.20 -19.95 -11.91
C VAL A 647 23.00 -20.81 -10.67
N ASP A 648 22.41 -21.98 -10.84
CA ASP A 648 22.13 -22.94 -9.78
C ASP A 648 23.06 -24.15 -9.96
N LEU A 649 23.98 -24.35 -9.02
CA LEU A 649 25.09 -25.30 -9.11
C LEU A 649 25.09 -26.28 -7.94
N VAL A 650 25.51 -27.52 -8.21
CA VAL A 650 25.76 -28.57 -7.22
C VAL A 650 27.14 -29.20 -7.47
N PRO A 651 27.83 -29.72 -6.43
CA PRO A 651 29.07 -30.44 -6.61
C PRO A 651 28.89 -31.70 -7.45
N VAL A 652 29.87 -31.96 -8.33
CA VAL A 652 29.95 -33.23 -9.07
C VAL A 652 30.47 -34.31 -8.11
N PHE A 653 29.65 -35.31 -7.83
CA PHE A 653 30.07 -36.49 -7.08
C PHE A 653 30.58 -37.55 -8.08
N TYR A 654 31.90 -37.68 -8.19
CA TYR A 654 32.54 -38.74 -8.95
C TYR A 654 32.62 -40.05 -8.16
#